data_AF-A0A9P4DST6-F1
#
_entry.id   AF-A0A9P4DST6-F1
#
_cell.length_a   1.000
_cell.length_b   1.000
_cell.length_c   1.000
_cell.angle_alpha   90.00
_cell.angle_beta   90.00
_cell.angle_gamma   90.00
#
_symmetry.space_group_name_H-M   'P 1'
#
loop_
_entity.id
_entity.type
_entity.pdbx_description
1 polymer ?
#
loop_
_entity_poly.entity_id
_entity_poly.type
_entity_poly.pdbx_seq_one_letter_code
_entity_poly.pdbx_strand_id
1 'polypeptide(L)'
;MNLHYIYHSGLLGAACLLSSAYGGLMADSFDVQTYRDFAENRGVFDVNAENIAIYDKEGNYAGTISRMMNFDSVADAHIGEAALVGGPGFIATVAHDYYNSFVTFTKRFGATPGTPFYDSYRSVTRKDAWGDTPNNYTYDYRVQRLSKIVTEAQYVPYLTDPEYLDNMKGRLVMRAGAGVQAVATGNGKQERIDGSYGYLTGGTLVFEGQAKVNGTGDPNPENAKTYPAYRFWYGFKRPSEANPLPSGALSGDSGSPCCVYNENSGQWEWVGAAQSAGGSGYGLTTHMRSGNQWAQAYVDSFNRTVSVSAGGGAVLWNVTDADGNGTFVQGDLATDYTGLASGLRGDTSTQGTQATNEQLNACTNLIFDGSGGAIVLQGSVDTGAGSLTFNHDYVLSDGGNASYRLNTAGFVVNKGAAVTTLLTGASGDEWRKIGEGMLIVGGHGNNAADINVGGEGMLILDRDGYAAHHVKMNGGETIVRLEGENQLSGEFIFGHRGGIVDMYGHSLSLSAITHLDSGACFGNFLANSTVTFTFTGNGEQNYLGRFLDEGSPKNGQLNVAYAPGTAEGSVWNLSGVILNSGTWTVQGGEVKVAGVPTLHAGGYVDENDWQTAIFTTGTIQVENGARFTAGAHAEVASSVNVAEGGTFGILSGGSHSGNVMLTGAGSIFRAEVDSGSAIESGVISGAGSLMKTGEGTLVLTGGNSYSGGTTIEAGTLAVGDGERNGTLGTGPVVNKGVLSFNVSGSVFCNSEISGTGVLVKEGSGLLTVQKRQTYTGGTTVNAGTLFLISGGKEGIIRGSLVINQGGRVALRGVDCFGNSGNDACVGNVEINGGTLLLNDTRNQTFRNITVTMAGGMLDSEVLTGKGGMDVWTDTVFQVRAAEKASEIGNINVRLRGGNPTAFVVERGTAASDLNISGNIVNFSGAKGAVAKSGNGIMVLSGRNTYSGGTTINGGTLVAASHQALGTGQVAVHSGGCLVLSGTGADAAAVSLGNNILVKDGGTLAGSATLTGNTTMEAGSIFELSLSIGGPAGDTLACNSLMLQSGVFRIDAGAMLKLAALTIDYSTDFWDTSRILNFIDGGDNAMLTGNFTLDTSAAGDYSAYGEWSLQKSEDSKDMNMVWTPNEVSAPVSMQSAAFTAAAPVPEPSAAVLLMAAAGALFLRRSVQRNG
;
A
#
# COMPACT_ATOMS: atom_id res chain seq x y z
N MET A 1 -18.90 8.90 45.16
CA MET A 1 -17.60 9.58 45.04
C MET A 1 -17.07 9.23 43.66
N ASN A 2 -16.95 10.24 42.81
CA ASN A 2 -16.68 10.12 41.37
C ASN A 2 -15.26 9.63 41.08
N LEU A 3 -15.10 8.62 40.23
CA LEU A 3 -13.94 8.46 39.35
C LEU A 3 -14.37 7.69 38.11
N HIS A 4 -14.77 8.44 37.07
CA HIS A 4 -14.79 7.97 35.69
C HIS A 4 -13.34 7.70 35.25
N TYR A 5 -13.04 6.48 34.83
CA TYR A 5 -11.79 6.18 34.11
C TYR A 5 -12.07 6.26 32.62
N ILE A 6 -11.57 7.33 32.00
CA ILE A 6 -11.61 7.61 30.56
C ILE A 6 -10.40 6.89 29.95
N TYR A 7 -10.63 5.82 29.18
CA TYR A 7 -9.59 5.22 28.34
C TYR A 7 -9.63 5.88 26.97
N HIS A 8 -8.69 6.78 26.71
CA HIS A 8 -8.38 7.24 25.37
C HIS A 8 -7.63 6.13 24.64
N SER A 9 -8.28 5.48 23.69
CA SER A 9 -7.61 4.75 22.60
C SER A 9 -7.81 5.60 21.34
N GLY A 10 -7.04 6.68 21.25
CA GLY A 10 -7.03 7.58 20.11
C GLY A 10 -6.06 7.07 19.05
N LEU A 11 -6.57 6.90 17.83
CA LEU A 11 -5.79 6.62 16.64
C LEU A 11 -4.98 7.88 16.26
N LEU A 12 -3.71 7.98 16.68
CA LEU A 12 -2.56 8.67 16.04
C LEU A 12 -1.50 9.08 17.05
N GLY A 13 -0.25 8.67 16.78
CA GLY A 13 0.90 9.56 16.94
C GLY A 13 1.39 9.84 18.37
N ALA A 14 1.75 8.81 19.13
CA ALA A 14 2.85 8.96 20.08
C ALA A 14 4.11 8.44 19.40
N ALA A 15 4.89 9.36 18.82
CA ALA A 15 6.27 9.11 18.47
C ALA A 15 6.95 8.42 19.66
N CYS A 16 7.47 7.22 19.41
CA CYS A 16 8.25 6.45 20.37
C CYS A 16 9.42 7.30 20.86
N LEU A 17 9.31 7.80 22.09
CA LEU A 17 10.46 8.00 22.96
C LEU A 17 10.17 7.28 24.26
N LEU A 18 10.09 5.95 24.20
CA LEU A 18 10.16 5.09 25.37
C LEU A 18 11.12 3.93 25.08
N SER A 19 11.94 3.69 26.10
CA SER A 19 13.21 2.99 26.09
C SER A 19 13.16 1.59 25.51
N SER A 20 14.16 1.30 24.69
CA SER A 20 14.53 -0.04 24.27
C SER A 20 14.74 -0.97 25.47
N ALA A 21 14.18 -2.16 25.38
CA ALA A 21 14.36 -3.21 26.38
C ALA A 21 15.10 -4.37 25.66
N TYR A 22 16.00 -5.17 26.33
CA TYR A 22 16.65 -6.46 25.86
C TYR A 22 16.32 -7.85 26.56
N GLY A 23 16.58 -9.03 25.93
CA GLY A 23 16.35 -10.49 26.29
C GLY A 23 17.47 -11.53 25.87
N GLY A 24 17.89 -12.57 26.65
CA GLY A 24 18.76 -13.74 26.32
C GLY A 24 20.13 -13.52 25.62
N LEU A 25 20.91 -14.59 25.31
CA LEU A 25 21.99 -14.49 24.30
C LEU A 25 21.44 -14.80 22.91
N MET A 26 21.59 -13.85 21.99
CA MET A 26 21.09 -13.87 20.61
C MET A 26 22.24 -13.83 19.60
N ALA A 27 22.01 -14.29 18.36
CA ALA A 27 22.99 -14.19 17.29
C ALA A 27 22.98 -12.79 16.64
N ASP A 28 24.14 -12.31 16.21
CA ASP A 28 24.33 -11.03 15.51
C ASP A 28 23.58 -10.91 14.17
N SER A 29 23.19 -12.06 13.59
CA SER A 29 22.60 -12.16 12.26
C SER A 29 21.12 -11.77 12.20
N PHE A 30 20.42 -11.58 13.32
CA PHE A 30 19.00 -11.26 13.35
C PHE A 30 18.71 -10.05 14.25
N ASP A 31 17.59 -9.38 13.99
CA ASP A 31 17.16 -8.28 14.85
C ASP A 31 16.64 -8.84 16.16
N VAL A 32 16.88 -8.10 17.25
CA VAL A 32 16.40 -8.53 18.56
C VAL A 32 14.88 -8.68 18.54
N GLN A 33 14.18 -7.83 17.77
CA GLN A 33 12.73 -7.90 17.62
C GLN A 33 12.26 -9.29 17.17
N THR A 34 13.00 -9.98 16.28
CA THR A 34 12.69 -11.35 15.86
C THR A 34 12.67 -12.34 17.03
N TYR A 35 13.65 -12.26 17.94
CA TYR A 35 13.71 -13.13 19.13
C TYR A 35 12.64 -12.81 20.17
N ARG A 36 12.17 -11.56 20.20
CA ARG A 36 11.07 -11.14 21.07
C ARG A 36 9.73 -11.59 20.55
N ASP A 37 9.49 -11.37 19.26
CA ASP A 37 8.28 -11.81 18.58
C ASP A 37 8.15 -13.33 18.69
N PHE A 38 9.25 -14.07 18.57
CA PHE A 38 9.29 -15.50 18.85
C PHE A 38 8.85 -15.85 20.28
N ALA A 39 9.36 -15.13 21.29
CA ALA A 39 9.07 -15.43 22.70
C ALA A 39 7.67 -15.04 23.16
N GLU A 40 7.07 -14.04 22.52
CA GLU A 40 5.75 -13.49 22.83
C GLU A 40 4.67 -13.96 21.84
N ASN A 41 4.97 -14.91 20.95
CA ASN A 41 4.10 -15.38 19.88
C ASN A 41 3.47 -14.24 19.06
N ARG A 42 4.31 -13.37 18.50
CA ARG A 42 3.93 -12.18 17.71
C ARG A 42 4.57 -12.19 16.33
N GLY A 43 4.20 -11.22 15.49
CA GLY A 43 4.66 -11.13 14.11
C GLY A 43 4.38 -12.44 13.35
N VAL A 44 5.40 -13.01 12.71
CA VAL A 44 5.29 -14.29 11.98
C VAL A 44 5.24 -15.54 12.88
N PHE A 45 5.40 -15.39 14.20
CA PHE A 45 5.50 -16.48 15.18
C PHE A 45 4.19 -16.72 15.94
N ASP A 46 3.06 -16.55 15.26
CA ASP A 46 1.76 -16.84 15.82
C ASP A 46 1.66 -18.30 16.31
N VAL A 47 0.73 -18.53 17.22
CA VAL A 47 0.51 -19.81 17.87
C VAL A 47 0.12 -20.83 16.82
N ASN A 48 0.72 -22.02 16.89
CA ASN A 48 0.51 -23.11 15.92
C ASN A 48 0.93 -22.77 14.48
N ALA A 49 1.61 -21.64 14.22
CA ALA A 49 2.18 -21.37 12.90
C ALA A 49 3.15 -22.50 12.51
N GLU A 50 3.05 -22.95 11.27
CA GLU A 50 3.84 -24.06 10.72
C GLU A 50 4.73 -23.58 9.58
N ASN A 51 5.84 -24.28 9.37
CA ASN A 51 6.77 -24.05 8.25
C ASN A 51 7.27 -22.60 8.14
N ILE A 52 7.60 -21.98 9.28
CA ILE A 52 8.04 -20.59 9.37
C ILE A 52 9.47 -20.49 8.83
N ALA A 53 9.63 -19.85 7.68
CA ALA A 53 10.94 -19.57 7.10
C ALA A 53 11.64 -18.42 7.85
N ILE A 54 12.89 -18.64 8.24
CA ILE A 54 13.69 -17.66 8.99
C ILE A 54 14.76 -17.07 8.07
N TYR A 55 14.81 -15.75 8.01
CA TYR A 55 15.76 -14.99 7.20
C TYR A 55 16.60 -14.06 8.08
N ASP A 56 17.89 -13.95 7.79
CA ASP A 56 18.80 -13.00 8.45
C ASP A 56 18.57 -11.55 8.00
N LYS A 57 19.26 -10.59 8.60
CA LYS A 57 19.13 -9.16 8.26
C LYS A 57 19.54 -8.83 6.83
N GLU A 58 20.36 -9.68 6.21
CA GLU A 58 20.77 -9.57 4.82
C GLU A 58 19.80 -10.27 3.85
N GLY A 59 18.73 -10.90 4.36
CA GLY A 59 17.72 -11.61 3.59
C GLY A 59 18.11 -13.04 3.18
N ASN A 60 19.18 -13.61 3.75
CA ASN A 60 19.56 -14.99 3.48
C ASN A 60 18.72 -15.96 4.33
N TYR A 61 18.34 -17.08 3.72
CA TYR A 61 17.61 -18.14 4.39
C TYR A 61 18.50 -18.85 5.43
N ALA A 62 18.05 -18.86 6.69
CA ALA A 62 18.74 -19.51 7.80
C ALA A 62 18.20 -20.91 8.14
N GLY A 63 16.95 -21.20 7.78
CA GLY A 63 16.27 -22.47 8.01
C GLY A 63 14.77 -22.30 8.24
N THR A 64 14.08 -23.39 8.54
CA THR A 64 12.63 -23.40 8.79
C THR A 64 12.31 -23.98 10.16
N ILE A 65 11.42 -23.31 10.87
CA ILE A 65 10.79 -23.82 12.09
C ILE A 65 9.50 -24.53 11.67
N SER A 66 9.46 -25.86 11.84
CA SER A 66 8.35 -26.69 11.35
C SER A 66 7.02 -26.38 12.02
N ARG A 67 7.05 -26.09 13.33
CA ARG A 67 5.87 -25.75 14.13
C ARG A 67 6.27 -24.83 15.27
N MET A 68 5.45 -23.83 15.56
CA MET A 68 5.64 -22.90 16.67
C MET A 68 5.08 -23.44 17.98
N MET A 69 5.76 -23.17 19.09
CA MET A 69 5.28 -23.45 20.45
C MET A 69 4.35 -22.33 20.94
N ASN A 70 3.32 -22.69 21.71
CA ASN A 70 2.57 -21.74 22.53
C ASN A 70 3.34 -21.40 23.82
N PHE A 71 3.87 -20.17 23.92
CA PHE A 71 4.60 -19.69 25.10
C PHE A 71 3.71 -19.06 26.18
N ASP A 72 2.38 -19.11 26.08
CA ASP A 72 1.48 -18.62 27.13
C ASP A 72 1.75 -19.25 28.50
N SER A 73 2.17 -20.52 28.51
CA SER A 73 2.52 -21.25 29.73
C SER A 73 3.67 -20.60 30.51
N VAL A 74 4.53 -19.79 29.88
CA VAL A 74 5.62 -19.09 30.57
C VAL A 74 5.01 -18.11 31.58
N ALA A 75 5.46 -18.17 32.83
CA ALA A 75 4.99 -17.26 33.86
C ALA A 75 5.73 -15.92 33.81
N ASP A 76 5.02 -14.83 34.10
CA ASP A 76 5.57 -13.48 34.21
C ASP A 76 6.18 -13.18 35.60
N ALA A 77 6.32 -14.20 36.45
CA ALA A 77 6.97 -14.10 37.75
C ALA A 77 8.45 -13.79 37.56
N HIS A 78 8.87 -12.56 37.90
CA HIS A 78 10.15 -12.02 37.43
C HIS A 78 10.41 -12.33 35.93
N ILE A 79 9.32 -12.30 35.14
CA ILE A 79 9.23 -12.58 33.69
C ILE A 79 10.10 -13.76 33.22
N GLY A 80 9.53 -14.95 33.04
CA GLY A 80 10.19 -16.04 32.28
C GLY A 80 11.02 -17.04 33.07
N GLU A 81 10.99 -17.01 34.41
CA GLU A 81 11.75 -17.94 35.27
C GLU A 81 10.97 -19.21 35.67
N ALA A 82 9.71 -19.34 35.25
CA ALA A 82 8.90 -20.53 35.49
C ALA A 82 7.90 -20.72 34.35
N ALA A 83 7.29 -21.90 34.27
CA ALA A 83 6.15 -22.13 33.38
C ALA A 83 5.08 -22.99 34.06
N LEU A 84 3.85 -22.87 33.59
CA LEU A 84 2.68 -23.70 33.92
C LEU A 84 2.85 -25.09 33.29
N VAL A 85 3.09 -26.10 34.12
CA VAL A 85 3.53 -27.43 33.66
C VAL A 85 2.95 -28.55 34.53
N GLY A 86 2.55 -29.65 33.89
CA GLY A 86 2.13 -30.91 34.53
C GLY A 86 0.72 -30.91 35.11
N GLY A 87 0.15 -29.74 35.37
CA GLY A 87 -1.24 -29.61 35.78
C GLY A 87 -1.71 -28.15 35.81
N PRO A 88 -3.03 -27.93 35.93
CA PRO A 88 -3.63 -26.61 35.71
C PRO A 88 -3.39 -25.59 36.83
N GLY A 89 -2.85 -26.02 37.96
CA GLY A 89 -2.47 -25.18 39.09
C GLY A 89 -1.03 -25.41 39.54
N PHE A 90 -0.14 -25.81 38.64
CA PHE A 90 1.24 -26.17 38.98
C PHE A 90 2.25 -25.52 38.04
N ILE A 91 3.35 -25.00 38.60
CA ILE A 91 4.46 -24.44 37.84
C ILE A 91 5.76 -25.18 38.14
N ALA A 92 6.68 -25.20 37.18
CA ALA A 92 8.02 -25.76 37.31
C ALA A 92 9.11 -24.69 37.13
N THR A 93 10.20 -24.84 37.88
CA THR A 93 11.40 -23.99 37.81
C THR A 93 12.61 -24.69 38.44
N VAL A 94 13.72 -23.99 38.66
CA VAL A 94 14.89 -24.43 39.44
C VAL A 94 14.76 -24.04 40.92
N ALA A 95 15.43 -24.78 41.80
CA ALA A 95 15.29 -24.57 43.26
C ALA A 95 16.00 -23.30 43.76
N HIS A 96 17.05 -22.87 43.07
CA HIS A 96 17.80 -21.66 43.44
C HIS A 96 17.13 -20.34 42.99
N ASP A 97 15.97 -20.38 42.36
CA ASP A 97 15.13 -19.19 42.14
C ASP A 97 14.26 -18.94 43.39
N TYR A 98 14.24 -17.71 43.89
CA TYR A 98 13.57 -17.36 45.15
C TYR A 98 12.30 -16.51 44.97
N TYR A 99 12.02 -15.95 43.79
CA TYR A 99 11.18 -14.74 43.68
C TYR A 99 9.76 -14.90 43.10
N ASN A 100 9.22 -16.13 43.07
CA ASN A 100 7.93 -16.48 42.46
C ASN A 100 6.80 -16.81 43.46
N SER A 101 6.65 -16.01 44.53
CA SER A 101 5.55 -16.19 45.51
C SER A 101 4.18 -15.87 44.90
N PHE A 102 4.17 -15.00 43.90
CA PHE A 102 3.02 -14.66 43.09
C PHE A 102 3.44 -14.68 41.63
N VAL A 103 2.62 -15.27 40.78
CA VAL A 103 2.86 -15.38 39.34
C VAL A 103 1.66 -14.83 38.55
N THR A 104 1.91 -14.39 37.33
CA THR A 104 0.88 -13.95 36.37
C THR A 104 1.26 -14.45 34.98
N PHE A 105 0.34 -14.41 34.02
CA PHE A 105 0.55 -14.92 32.66
C PHE A 105 0.21 -13.90 31.56
N THR A 106 -0.36 -12.76 31.94
CA THR A 106 -0.88 -11.76 30.99
C THR A 106 -0.14 -10.43 31.03
N LYS A 107 0.79 -10.24 31.96
CA LYS A 107 1.49 -8.98 32.16
C LYS A 107 2.30 -8.60 30.93
N ARG A 108 2.96 -9.57 30.29
CA ARG A 108 3.72 -9.33 29.05
C ARG A 108 2.86 -8.90 27.87
N PHE A 109 1.57 -9.22 27.88
CA PHE A 109 0.62 -8.85 26.85
C PHE A 109 -0.09 -7.51 27.13
N GLY A 110 0.36 -6.76 28.15
CA GLY A 110 -0.15 -5.43 28.48
C GLY A 110 -1.17 -5.40 29.62
N ALA A 111 -1.49 -6.55 30.24
CA ALA A 111 -2.34 -6.55 31.43
C ALA A 111 -1.62 -5.90 32.61
N THR A 112 -2.28 -4.94 33.26
CA THR A 112 -1.71 -4.20 34.40
C THR A 112 -2.52 -4.41 35.68
N PRO A 113 -1.88 -4.41 36.86
CA PRO A 113 -2.60 -4.55 38.13
C PRO A 113 -3.74 -3.55 38.26
N GLY A 114 -4.94 -4.03 38.59
CA GLY A 114 -6.16 -3.21 38.70
C GLY A 114 -7.01 -3.17 37.42
N THR A 115 -6.53 -3.74 36.32
CA THR A 115 -7.35 -3.98 35.12
C THR A 115 -8.06 -5.34 35.19
N PRO A 116 -9.20 -5.53 34.49
CA PRO A 116 -9.89 -6.82 34.46
C PRO A 116 -9.10 -7.95 33.76
N PHE A 117 -7.99 -7.62 33.10
CA PHE A 117 -7.14 -8.59 32.40
C PHE A 117 -6.03 -9.17 33.27
N TYR A 118 -5.77 -8.58 34.43
CA TYR A 118 -4.65 -8.96 35.30
C TYR A 118 -5.09 -9.94 36.39
N ASP A 119 -4.58 -11.16 36.28
CA ASP A 119 -4.74 -12.20 37.29
C ASP A 119 -3.41 -12.52 37.96
N SER A 120 -3.45 -12.73 39.28
CA SER A 120 -2.30 -13.10 40.10
C SER A 120 -2.58 -14.41 40.84
N TYR A 121 -1.59 -15.28 40.84
CA TYR A 121 -1.67 -16.64 41.38
C TYR A 121 -0.67 -16.79 42.51
N ARG A 122 -1.16 -17.08 43.72
CA ARG A 122 -0.34 -17.29 44.90
C ARG A 122 0.26 -18.69 44.90
N SER A 123 1.57 -18.79 45.09
CA SER A 123 2.25 -20.05 45.33
C SER A 123 1.99 -20.52 46.77
N VAL A 124 1.20 -21.59 46.93
CA VAL A 124 0.83 -22.13 48.25
C VAL A 124 1.85 -23.14 48.77
N THR A 125 2.65 -23.73 47.88
CA THR A 125 3.75 -24.62 48.26
C THR A 125 4.85 -24.61 47.23
N ARG A 126 6.09 -24.66 47.71
CA ARG A 126 7.30 -24.80 46.91
C ARG A 126 8.00 -26.08 47.34
N LYS A 127 8.04 -27.07 46.45
CA LYS A 127 8.66 -28.37 46.72
C LYS A 127 9.94 -28.48 45.90
N ASP A 128 11.05 -28.53 46.62
CA ASP A 128 12.37 -28.80 46.05
C ASP A 128 12.64 -30.29 45.97
N ALA A 129 13.26 -30.72 44.88
CA ALA A 129 13.60 -32.12 44.68
C ALA A 129 14.50 -32.71 45.80
N TRP A 130 15.31 -31.88 46.49
CA TRP A 130 16.28 -32.34 47.50
C TRP A 130 16.18 -31.63 48.87
N GLY A 131 15.16 -30.81 49.10
CA GLY A 131 15.09 -29.90 50.26
C GLY A 131 16.16 -28.80 50.24
N ASP A 132 16.07 -27.83 51.16
CA ASP A 132 16.85 -26.58 51.22
C ASP A 132 18.37 -26.77 51.48
N THR A 133 19.07 -27.55 50.66
CA THR A 133 20.54 -27.69 50.71
C THR A 133 21.14 -26.98 49.49
N PRO A 134 21.63 -25.73 49.63
CA PRO A 134 21.94 -24.83 48.51
C PRO A 134 23.07 -25.27 47.55
N ASN A 135 23.73 -26.40 47.81
CA ASN A 135 25.03 -26.73 47.21
C ASN A 135 25.05 -28.02 46.36
N ASN A 136 23.91 -28.71 46.17
CA ASN A 136 23.84 -29.90 45.32
C ASN A 136 23.11 -29.62 44.01
N TYR A 137 23.87 -29.15 43.02
CA TYR A 137 23.39 -28.87 41.65
C TYR A 137 22.90 -30.09 40.87
N THR A 138 22.93 -31.30 41.44
CA THR A 138 22.50 -32.53 40.76
C THR A 138 20.99 -32.58 40.57
N TYR A 139 20.21 -31.98 41.48
CA TYR A 139 18.74 -31.99 41.51
C TYR A 139 18.17 -30.60 41.76
N ASP A 140 18.76 -29.59 41.12
CA ASP A 140 18.32 -28.19 41.17
C ASP A 140 17.05 -28.01 40.33
N TYR A 141 15.91 -28.37 40.92
CA TYR A 141 14.59 -28.44 40.29
C TYR A 141 13.49 -28.30 41.35
N ARG A 142 12.44 -27.54 41.02
CA ARG A 142 11.34 -27.20 41.92
C ARG A 142 9.99 -27.31 41.20
N VAL A 143 9.00 -27.82 41.93
CA VAL A 143 7.58 -27.75 41.56
C VAL A 143 6.87 -26.85 42.56
N GLN A 144 5.95 -26.02 42.09
CA GLN A 144 5.10 -25.21 42.97
C GLN A 144 3.63 -25.43 42.67
N ARG A 145 2.83 -25.39 43.74
CA ARG A 145 1.37 -25.45 43.65
C ARG A 145 0.81 -24.04 43.80
N LEU A 146 -0.11 -23.68 42.91
CA LEU A 146 -0.84 -22.41 42.92
C LEU A 146 -2.16 -22.55 43.70
N SER A 147 -2.66 -21.44 44.23
CA SER A 147 -3.89 -21.38 45.02
C SER A 147 -5.17 -21.63 44.21
N LYS A 148 -5.11 -21.48 42.88
CA LYS A 148 -6.23 -21.65 41.95
C LYS A 148 -5.73 -22.09 40.57
N ILE A 149 -6.61 -22.63 39.73
CA ILE A 149 -6.24 -23.03 38.36
C ILE A 149 -6.03 -21.80 37.47
N VAL A 150 -5.11 -21.92 36.51
CA VAL A 150 -4.82 -20.89 35.52
C VAL A 150 -5.75 -21.03 34.32
N THR A 151 -6.33 -19.91 33.88
CA THR A 151 -7.25 -19.86 32.74
C THR A 151 -6.64 -19.15 31.53
N GLU A 152 -5.66 -18.26 31.72
CA GLU A 152 -5.06 -17.51 30.62
C GLU A 152 -4.02 -18.30 29.82
N ALA A 153 -3.57 -19.44 30.31
CA ALA A 153 -2.54 -20.24 29.69
C ALA A 153 -2.87 -21.73 29.77
N GLN A 154 -2.61 -22.47 28.69
CA GLN A 154 -2.63 -23.92 28.69
C GLN A 154 -1.35 -24.44 29.34
N TYR A 155 -1.48 -25.40 30.27
CA TYR A 155 -0.31 -26.03 30.87
C TYR A 155 0.38 -26.96 29.87
N VAL A 156 1.71 -27.01 29.93
CA VAL A 156 2.50 -27.94 29.11
C VAL A 156 2.66 -29.26 29.89
N PRO A 157 2.41 -30.44 29.31
CA PRO A 157 2.69 -31.70 29.97
C PRO A 157 4.18 -31.90 30.25
N TYR A 158 4.53 -32.60 31.33
CA TYR A 158 5.90 -33.05 31.54
C TYR A 158 6.25 -34.13 30.50
N LEU A 159 7.41 -34.00 29.85
CA LEU A 159 8.00 -35.11 29.11
C LEU A 159 8.42 -36.20 30.11
N THR A 160 7.64 -37.27 30.23
CA THR A 160 7.86 -38.36 31.20
C THR A 160 8.27 -39.68 30.58
N ASP A 161 8.19 -39.80 29.24
CA ASP A 161 8.62 -40.96 28.48
C ASP A 161 10.15 -41.17 28.62
N PRO A 162 10.59 -42.27 29.28
CA PRO A 162 12.01 -42.55 29.46
C PRO A 162 12.75 -42.75 28.13
N GLU A 163 12.11 -43.35 27.12
CA GLU A 163 12.74 -43.60 25.81
C GLU A 163 13.04 -42.28 25.11
N TYR A 164 12.10 -41.34 25.17
CA TYR A 164 12.28 -40.01 24.59
C TYR A 164 13.33 -39.20 25.35
N LEU A 165 13.30 -39.19 26.69
CA LEU A 165 14.28 -38.52 27.55
C LEU A 165 15.71 -39.07 27.36
N ASP A 166 15.85 -40.37 27.18
CA ASP A 166 17.13 -41.03 26.91
C ASP A 166 17.70 -40.69 25.51
N ASN A 167 16.92 -40.04 24.62
CA ASN A 167 17.27 -39.74 23.23
C ASN A 167 16.96 -38.29 22.78
N MET A 168 17.28 -37.30 23.63
CA MET A 168 17.05 -35.86 23.34
C MET A 168 18.13 -35.21 22.47
N LYS A 169 19.34 -35.78 22.42
CA LYS A 169 20.45 -35.26 21.63
C LYS A 169 20.08 -35.11 20.15
N GLY A 170 20.37 -33.95 19.55
CA GLY A 170 20.12 -33.67 18.14
C GLY A 170 18.68 -33.23 17.80
N ARG A 171 17.75 -33.22 18.77
CA ARG A 171 16.40 -32.71 18.58
C ARG A 171 16.36 -31.19 18.71
N LEU A 172 15.52 -30.54 17.90
CA LEU A 172 15.22 -29.12 18.01
C LEU A 172 14.32 -28.87 19.22
N VAL A 173 14.70 -27.91 20.03
CA VAL A 173 14.00 -27.53 21.27
C VAL A 173 13.79 -26.03 21.23
N MET A 174 12.66 -25.59 21.76
CA MET A 174 12.32 -24.17 21.86
C MET A 174 12.48 -23.71 23.30
N ARG A 175 13.00 -22.49 23.47
CA ARG A 175 13.12 -21.86 24.78
C ARG A 175 12.66 -20.41 24.74
N ALA A 176 12.24 -19.90 25.90
CA ALA A 176 12.00 -18.48 26.13
C ALA A 176 12.39 -18.13 27.58
N GLY A 177 13.00 -16.96 27.80
CA GLY A 177 13.41 -16.49 29.13
C GLY A 177 13.80 -15.01 29.14
N ALA A 178 14.01 -14.43 30.32
CA ALA A 178 14.35 -13.02 30.52
C ALA A 178 15.66 -12.82 31.30
N GLY A 179 16.69 -13.61 31.03
CA GLY A 179 18.02 -13.46 31.65
C GLY A 179 18.74 -12.17 31.27
N VAL A 180 20.07 -12.12 31.33
CA VAL A 180 20.84 -10.97 30.83
C VAL A 180 20.84 -10.99 29.32
N GLN A 181 20.81 -9.80 28.74
CA GLN A 181 20.44 -9.58 27.36
C GLN A 181 21.67 -9.25 26.57
N ALA A 182 22.02 -10.07 25.58
CA ALA A 182 23.26 -9.93 24.85
C ALA A 182 23.18 -10.42 23.41
N VAL A 183 24.00 -9.85 22.54
CA VAL A 183 24.24 -10.34 21.17
C VAL A 183 25.64 -10.91 21.09
N ALA A 184 25.76 -12.13 20.58
CA ALA A 184 27.04 -12.76 20.28
C ALA A 184 27.65 -12.14 19.02
N THR A 185 28.81 -11.48 19.15
CA THR A 185 29.53 -10.83 18.04
C THR A 185 30.74 -11.65 17.57
N GLY A 186 31.04 -12.77 18.25
CA GLY A 186 32.15 -13.64 17.91
C GLY A 186 32.35 -14.76 18.93
N ASN A 187 33.33 -15.63 18.67
CA ASN A 187 33.66 -16.68 19.63
C ASN A 187 34.19 -16.08 20.93
N GLY A 188 33.57 -16.40 22.07
CA GLY A 188 33.93 -15.81 23.36
C GLY A 188 33.56 -14.31 23.50
N LYS A 189 32.90 -13.70 22.51
CA LYS A 189 32.59 -12.27 22.47
C LYS A 189 31.10 -12.02 22.36
N GLN A 190 30.59 -11.16 23.23
CA GLN A 190 29.21 -10.71 23.21
C GLN A 190 29.10 -9.27 23.68
N GLU A 191 28.09 -8.58 23.22
CA GLU A 191 27.73 -7.24 23.66
C GLU A 191 26.48 -7.33 24.53
N ARG A 192 26.57 -6.84 25.76
CA ARG A 192 25.42 -6.74 26.65
C ARG A 192 24.56 -5.57 26.22
N ILE A 193 23.26 -5.80 26.10
CA ILE A 193 22.28 -4.80 25.69
C ILE A 193 21.47 -4.30 26.89
N ASP A 194 21.11 -5.18 27.84
CA ASP A 194 20.28 -4.80 29.01
C ASP A 194 20.44 -5.78 30.21
N GLY A 195 19.79 -5.48 31.34
CA GLY A 195 19.69 -6.34 32.53
C GLY A 195 18.61 -7.41 32.45
N SER A 196 18.59 -8.30 33.45
CA SER A 196 17.60 -9.36 33.54
C SER A 196 16.22 -8.84 33.96
N TYR A 197 15.20 -9.63 33.63
CA TYR A 197 13.80 -9.45 34.03
C TYR A 197 13.09 -8.27 33.39
N GLY A 198 13.64 -7.73 32.30
CA GLY A 198 13.00 -6.72 31.46
C GLY A 198 11.83 -7.32 30.67
N TYR A 199 12.09 -8.38 29.90
CA TYR A 199 11.10 -9.14 29.11
C TYR A 199 11.73 -10.40 28.49
N LEU A 200 10.92 -11.16 27.74
CA LEU A 200 11.28 -12.41 27.09
C LEU A 200 12.01 -12.28 25.74
N THR A 201 13.07 -13.07 25.58
CA THR A 201 13.48 -13.54 24.25
C THR A 201 13.49 -15.04 24.22
N GLY A 202 13.38 -15.58 23.03
CA GLY A 202 13.34 -16.99 22.81
C GLY A 202 13.91 -17.34 21.46
N GLY A 203 14.12 -18.62 21.27
CA GLY A 203 14.56 -19.15 20.00
C GLY A 203 14.72 -20.66 20.10
N THR A 204 15.46 -21.19 19.14
CA THR A 204 15.72 -22.61 19.01
C THR A 204 17.07 -23.00 19.62
N LEU A 205 17.18 -24.26 20.00
CA LEU A 205 18.44 -24.90 20.41
C LEU A 205 18.43 -26.38 20.06
N VAL A 206 19.61 -26.98 20.04
CA VAL A 206 19.81 -28.41 19.79
C VAL A 206 20.76 -28.98 20.83
N PHE A 207 20.33 -29.99 21.58
CA PHE A 207 21.18 -30.61 22.59
C PHE A 207 22.37 -31.37 21.98
N GLU A 208 23.56 -31.16 22.55
CA GLU A 208 24.81 -31.80 22.12
C GLU A 208 25.20 -32.99 23.00
N GLY A 209 24.72 -33.00 24.24
CA GLY A 209 24.90 -34.11 25.16
C GLY A 209 23.89 -34.11 26.31
N GLN A 210 23.82 -35.26 26.96
CA GLN A 210 22.92 -35.52 28.08
C GLN A 210 23.53 -36.49 29.09
N ALA A 211 23.06 -36.44 30.33
CA ALA A 211 23.43 -37.35 31.40
C ALA A 211 22.20 -37.69 32.25
N LYS A 212 22.17 -38.92 32.76
CA LYS A 212 21.09 -39.46 33.60
C LYS A 212 21.65 -39.90 34.94
N VAL A 213 20.95 -39.58 36.01
CA VAL A 213 21.16 -40.17 37.34
C VAL A 213 19.96 -41.04 37.65
N ASN A 214 20.17 -42.30 38.00
CA ASN A 214 19.08 -43.22 38.33
C ASN A 214 18.50 -42.92 39.71
N GLY A 215 17.23 -43.23 39.90
CA GLY A 215 16.56 -43.14 41.19
C GLY A 215 17.12 -44.13 42.22
N THR A 216 17.06 -43.76 43.49
CA THR A 216 17.49 -44.58 44.63
C THR A 216 16.28 -45.10 45.41
N GLY A 217 15.94 -46.37 45.24
CA GLY A 217 14.82 -47.02 45.94
C GLY A 217 13.49 -46.92 45.21
N ASP A 218 12.40 -47.29 45.89
CA ASP A 218 11.05 -47.31 45.32
C ASP A 218 10.50 -45.87 45.11
N PRO A 219 9.78 -45.61 44.01
CA PRO A 219 9.20 -44.31 43.70
C PRO A 219 8.37 -43.72 44.87
N ASN A 220 8.73 -42.52 45.33
CA ASN A 220 8.03 -41.81 46.39
C ASN A 220 7.89 -40.32 46.03
N PRO A 221 6.66 -39.79 45.79
CA PRO A 221 6.45 -38.41 45.36
C PRO A 221 6.97 -37.36 46.37
N GLU A 222 7.11 -37.71 47.65
CA GLU A 222 7.68 -36.82 48.66
C GLU A 222 9.21 -36.74 48.63
N ASN A 223 9.88 -37.64 47.90
CA ASN A 223 11.33 -37.78 47.83
C ASN A 223 11.82 -37.99 46.39
N ALA A 224 12.20 -36.90 45.72
CA ALA A 224 12.61 -36.92 44.31
C ALA A 224 13.81 -37.83 43.99
N LYS A 225 14.65 -38.16 44.98
CA LYS A 225 15.81 -39.05 44.79
C LYS A 225 15.43 -40.43 44.30
N THR A 226 14.20 -40.85 44.58
CA THR A 226 13.67 -42.16 44.17
C THR A 226 13.35 -42.23 42.67
N TYR A 227 13.35 -41.09 41.98
CA TYR A 227 13.14 -40.99 40.54
C TYR A 227 14.44 -40.65 39.80
N PRO A 228 14.56 -41.02 38.52
CA PRO A 228 15.67 -40.56 37.71
C PRO A 228 15.61 -39.04 37.45
N ALA A 229 16.78 -38.44 37.28
CA ALA A 229 16.92 -37.03 36.89
C ALA A 229 17.89 -36.90 35.72
N TYR A 230 17.63 -35.93 34.85
CA TYR A 230 18.39 -35.70 33.64
C TYR A 230 19.06 -34.33 33.63
N ARG A 231 20.21 -34.28 32.96
CA ARG A 231 20.93 -33.06 32.61
C ARG A 231 21.12 -33.02 31.11
N PHE A 232 20.81 -31.89 30.49
CA PHE A 232 21.06 -31.66 29.07
C PHE A 232 21.98 -30.46 28.90
N TRP A 233 22.80 -30.43 27.84
CA TRP A 233 23.64 -29.28 27.53
C TRP A 233 23.79 -29.04 26.02
N TYR A 234 23.99 -27.78 25.66
CA TYR A 234 24.23 -27.34 24.28
C TYR A 234 25.19 -26.16 24.26
N GLY A 235 25.89 -26.00 23.13
CA GLY A 235 26.71 -24.83 22.84
C GLY A 235 25.94 -23.82 21.98
N PHE A 236 26.02 -22.54 22.33
CA PHE A 236 25.52 -21.44 21.51
C PHE A 236 26.41 -21.27 20.27
N LYS A 237 25.81 -21.37 19.09
CA LYS A 237 26.49 -21.40 17.79
C LYS A 237 25.84 -20.41 16.83
N ARG A 238 26.51 -20.16 15.69
CA ARG A 238 25.93 -19.40 14.59
C ARG A 238 24.68 -20.11 14.04
N PRO A 239 23.73 -19.36 13.46
CA PRO A 239 22.53 -19.92 12.85
C PRO A 239 22.86 -20.99 11.79
N SER A 240 22.00 -21.99 11.68
CA SER A 240 22.13 -23.08 10.69
C SER A 240 20.77 -23.70 10.42
N GLU A 241 20.60 -24.46 9.34
CA GLU A 241 19.32 -25.11 9.04
C GLU A 241 18.80 -26.00 10.19
N ALA A 242 19.70 -26.66 10.93
CA ALA A 242 19.34 -27.49 12.08
C ALA A 242 19.04 -26.69 13.35
N ASN A 243 19.39 -25.41 13.41
CA ASN A 243 19.13 -24.49 14.52
C ASN A 243 18.99 -23.06 13.97
N PRO A 244 17.83 -22.72 13.36
CA PRO A 244 17.69 -21.54 12.52
C PRO A 244 17.69 -20.22 13.29
N LEU A 245 17.24 -20.21 14.56
CA LEU A 245 17.18 -19.02 15.39
C LEU A 245 17.81 -19.30 16.78
N PRO A 246 19.13 -19.51 16.86
CA PRO A 246 19.79 -19.99 18.07
C PRO A 246 19.60 -19.05 19.26
N SER A 247 19.21 -19.57 20.42
CA SER A 247 19.08 -18.82 21.68
C SER A 247 19.90 -19.46 22.81
N GLY A 248 20.62 -18.65 23.59
CA GLY A 248 21.44 -19.08 24.72
C GLY A 248 20.97 -18.49 26.06
N ALA A 249 21.18 -19.21 27.17
CA ALA A 249 20.77 -18.77 28.50
C ALA A 249 21.91 -18.05 29.25
N LEU A 250 21.62 -16.88 29.82
CA LEU A 250 22.54 -16.08 30.64
C LEU A 250 22.03 -15.94 32.08
N SER A 251 22.73 -15.16 32.91
CA SER A 251 22.31 -14.90 34.30
C SER A 251 20.87 -14.37 34.35
N GLY A 252 20.00 -14.98 35.15
CA GLY A 252 18.57 -14.65 35.20
C GLY A 252 17.68 -15.45 34.24
N ASP A 253 18.24 -16.27 33.35
CA ASP A 253 17.46 -17.28 32.62
C ASP A 253 17.26 -18.57 33.43
N SER A 254 17.78 -18.62 34.66
CA SER A 254 17.58 -19.74 35.59
C SER A 254 16.09 -20.01 35.79
N GLY A 255 15.65 -21.25 35.57
CA GLY A 255 14.23 -21.63 35.63
C GLY A 255 13.50 -21.57 34.29
N SER A 256 14.06 -20.90 33.28
CA SER A 256 13.35 -20.66 32.02
C SER A 256 13.00 -21.94 31.23
N PRO A 257 11.81 -21.99 30.59
CA PRO A 257 11.28 -23.15 29.89
C PRO A 257 12.13 -23.60 28.72
N CYS A 258 12.23 -24.92 28.57
CA CYS A 258 12.69 -25.57 27.34
C CYS A 258 11.76 -26.73 26.98
N CYS A 259 11.16 -26.68 25.79
CA CYS A 259 10.15 -27.63 25.37
C CYS A 259 10.46 -28.23 24.00
N VAL A 260 10.01 -29.46 23.80
CA VAL A 260 10.18 -30.22 22.57
C VAL A 260 8.82 -30.64 22.05
N TYR A 261 8.64 -30.62 20.73
CA TYR A 261 7.49 -31.26 20.14
C TYR A 261 7.73 -32.77 20.12
N ASN A 262 6.92 -33.53 20.85
CA ASN A 262 7.02 -34.98 20.92
C ASN A 262 6.12 -35.60 19.85
N GLU A 263 6.73 -36.13 18.78
CA GLU A 263 6.04 -36.77 17.67
C GLU A 263 5.20 -37.99 18.08
N ASN A 264 5.53 -38.64 19.21
CA ASN A 264 4.78 -39.80 19.69
C ASN A 264 3.44 -39.40 20.33
N SER A 265 3.43 -38.30 21.08
CA SER A 265 2.22 -37.78 21.75
C SER A 265 1.50 -36.72 20.94
N GLY A 266 2.14 -36.15 19.91
CA GLY A 266 1.57 -35.14 19.04
C GLY A 266 1.48 -33.75 19.66
N GLN A 267 2.19 -33.48 20.75
CA GLN A 267 2.09 -32.23 21.53
C GLN A 267 3.46 -31.69 21.96
N TRP A 268 3.48 -30.42 22.36
CA TRP A 268 4.63 -29.81 23.03
C TRP A 268 4.74 -30.32 24.46
N GLU A 269 5.94 -30.73 24.86
CA GLU A 269 6.21 -31.27 26.19
C GLU A 269 7.42 -30.59 26.82
N TRP A 270 7.33 -30.36 28.13
CA TRP A 270 8.37 -29.73 28.92
C TRP A 270 9.55 -30.68 29.10
N VAL A 271 10.72 -30.28 28.62
CA VAL A 271 11.96 -31.07 28.78
C VAL A 271 12.59 -30.79 30.13
N GLY A 272 12.72 -29.52 30.50
CA GLY A 272 13.42 -29.09 31.70
C GLY A 272 13.57 -27.57 31.78
N ALA A 273 14.15 -27.11 32.89
CA ALA A 273 14.47 -25.71 33.11
C ALA A 273 15.96 -25.42 32.85
N ALA A 274 16.27 -24.25 32.30
CA ALA A 274 17.64 -23.75 32.25
C ALA A 274 18.19 -23.56 33.68
N GLN A 275 19.43 -23.96 33.91
CA GLN A 275 19.98 -24.11 35.26
C GLN A 275 21.30 -23.39 35.48
N SER A 276 22.22 -23.51 34.52
CA SER A 276 23.51 -22.83 34.61
C SER A 276 24.09 -22.62 33.22
N ALA A 277 24.94 -21.61 33.06
CA ALA A 277 25.67 -21.38 31.83
C ALA A 277 27.13 -21.01 32.12
N GLY A 278 28.01 -21.26 31.15
CA GLY A 278 29.43 -20.90 31.24
C GLY A 278 30.02 -20.62 29.86
N GLY A 279 30.92 -19.64 29.78
CA GLY A 279 31.46 -19.11 28.52
C GLY A 279 30.77 -17.81 28.10
N SER A 280 30.99 -17.40 26.85
CA SER A 280 30.45 -16.15 26.28
C SER A 280 30.37 -16.22 24.75
N GLY A 281 29.47 -15.43 24.16
CA GLY A 281 29.28 -15.35 22.70
C GLY A 281 29.06 -16.71 22.04
N TYR A 282 29.56 -16.87 20.83
CA TYR A 282 29.61 -18.19 20.17
C TYR A 282 30.60 -19.10 20.94
N GLY A 283 30.09 -20.09 21.64
CA GLY A 283 30.86 -20.90 22.60
C GLY A 283 30.37 -20.82 24.06
N LEU A 284 29.34 -20.01 24.35
CA LEU A 284 28.55 -20.17 25.58
C LEU A 284 27.98 -21.60 25.65
N THR A 285 28.12 -22.27 26.79
CA THR A 285 27.49 -23.56 27.05
C THR A 285 26.39 -23.38 28.09
N THR A 286 25.18 -23.83 27.78
CA THR A 286 24.03 -23.81 28.69
C THR A 286 23.70 -25.23 29.14
N HIS A 287 23.38 -25.38 30.42
CA HIS A 287 22.95 -26.63 31.04
C HIS A 287 21.51 -26.50 31.55
N MET A 288 20.76 -27.58 31.39
CA MET A 288 19.36 -27.69 31.83
C MET A 288 19.17 -28.88 32.77
N ARG A 289 18.12 -28.80 33.58
CA ARG A 289 17.71 -29.85 34.52
C ARG A 289 16.29 -30.29 34.29
N SER A 290 16.09 -31.61 34.39
CA SER A 290 14.79 -32.27 34.27
C SER A 290 14.58 -33.21 35.45
N GLY A 291 13.51 -32.97 36.18
CA GLY A 291 12.97 -33.82 37.26
C GLY A 291 11.57 -34.32 36.95
N ASN A 292 11.22 -34.44 35.67
CA ASN A 292 9.85 -34.55 35.16
C ASN A 292 9.05 -35.71 35.75
N GLN A 293 9.63 -36.91 35.86
CA GLN A 293 8.92 -38.09 36.37
C GLN A 293 8.55 -37.95 37.85
N TRP A 294 9.45 -37.38 38.65
CA TRP A 294 9.14 -37.03 40.04
C TRP A 294 8.08 -35.93 40.12
N ALA A 295 8.25 -34.88 39.31
CA ALA A 295 7.37 -33.72 39.31
C ALA A 295 5.93 -34.12 38.99
N GLN A 296 5.72 -34.98 37.98
CA GLN A 296 4.41 -35.54 37.65
C GLN A 296 3.84 -36.35 38.83
N ALA A 297 4.63 -37.26 39.42
CA ALA A 297 4.17 -38.05 40.55
C ALA A 297 3.81 -37.19 41.79
N TYR A 298 4.53 -36.09 42.02
CA TYR A 298 4.21 -35.12 43.08
C TYR A 298 2.91 -34.38 42.79
N VAL A 299 2.69 -33.92 41.55
CA VAL A 299 1.41 -33.32 41.11
C VAL A 299 0.26 -34.31 41.29
N ASP A 300 0.45 -35.56 40.86
CA ASP A 300 -0.58 -36.61 40.94
C ASP A 300 -0.91 -37.03 42.37
N SER A 301 0.01 -36.83 43.32
CA SER A 301 -0.20 -37.17 44.74
C SER A 301 -1.34 -36.38 45.40
N PHE A 302 -1.73 -35.24 44.82
CA PHE A 302 -2.87 -34.46 45.26
C PHE A 302 -4.22 -34.99 44.75
N ASN A 303 -4.21 -35.90 43.77
CA ASN A 303 -5.43 -36.38 43.11
C ASN A 303 -6.13 -37.45 43.94
N ARG A 304 -7.44 -37.27 44.12
CA ARG A 304 -8.33 -38.23 44.78
C ARG A 304 -9.49 -38.56 43.86
N THR A 305 -9.53 -39.81 43.37
CA THR A 305 -10.64 -40.30 42.56
C THR A 305 -11.87 -40.59 43.42
N VAL A 306 -12.99 -39.97 43.08
CA VAL A 306 -14.28 -40.17 43.74
C VAL A 306 -14.96 -41.40 43.13
N SER A 307 -15.24 -42.38 43.97
CA SER A 307 -15.89 -43.63 43.54
C SER A 307 -17.39 -43.40 43.30
N VAL A 308 -17.85 -43.59 42.07
CA VAL A 308 -19.27 -43.47 41.69
C VAL A 308 -19.71 -44.70 40.92
N SER A 309 -20.81 -45.33 41.36
CA SER A 309 -21.39 -46.52 40.76
C SER A 309 -22.66 -46.24 39.96
N ALA A 310 -22.85 -46.99 38.87
CA ALA A 310 -24.06 -46.93 38.06
C ALA A 310 -25.26 -47.45 38.87
N GLY A 311 -26.33 -46.67 38.94
CA GLY A 311 -27.57 -47.04 39.66
C GLY A 311 -27.54 -46.84 41.18
N GLY A 312 -26.45 -46.30 41.76
CA GLY A 312 -26.31 -46.06 43.20
C GLY A 312 -27.05 -44.83 43.77
N GLY A 313 -27.82 -44.10 42.94
CA GLY A 313 -28.48 -42.85 43.35
C GLY A 313 -27.53 -41.65 43.38
N ALA A 314 -27.93 -40.57 44.07
CA ALA A 314 -27.12 -39.36 44.18
C ALA A 314 -25.91 -39.55 45.12
N VAL A 315 -24.78 -38.95 44.77
CA VAL A 315 -23.60 -38.85 45.63
C VAL A 315 -23.80 -37.70 46.61
N LEU A 316 -23.79 -37.98 47.90
CA LEU A 316 -23.86 -36.96 48.96
C LEU A 316 -22.47 -36.41 49.23
N TRP A 317 -22.28 -35.10 49.05
CA TRP A 317 -21.04 -34.41 49.37
C TRP A 317 -21.16 -33.76 50.75
N ASN A 318 -20.57 -34.42 51.75
CA ASN A 318 -20.59 -33.95 53.13
C ASN A 318 -19.55 -32.84 53.35
N VAL A 319 -19.91 -31.86 54.20
CA VAL A 319 -19.01 -30.78 54.61
C VAL A 319 -17.76 -31.31 55.32
N THR A 320 -16.69 -30.55 55.26
CA THR A 320 -15.45 -30.81 55.98
C THR A 320 -15.62 -30.57 57.48
N ASP A 321 -14.94 -31.38 58.30
CA ASP A 321 -14.80 -31.15 59.73
C ASP A 321 -13.81 -30.01 60.08
N ALA A 322 -13.48 -29.86 61.37
CA ALA A 322 -12.56 -28.82 61.86
C ALA A 322 -11.11 -29.00 61.36
N ASP A 323 -10.75 -30.19 60.90
CA ASP A 323 -9.42 -30.52 60.38
C ASP A 323 -9.39 -30.49 58.83
N GLY A 324 -10.53 -30.20 58.19
CA GLY A 324 -10.65 -30.13 56.73
C GLY A 324 -10.99 -31.47 56.07
N ASN A 325 -11.31 -32.53 56.83
CA ASN A 325 -11.65 -33.83 56.27
C ASN A 325 -13.14 -33.89 55.92
N GLY A 326 -13.46 -34.30 54.69
CA GLY A 326 -14.84 -34.49 54.23
C GLY A 326 -15.03 -35.84 53.54
N THR A 327 -16.28 -36.16 53.20
CA THR A 327 -16.63 -37.45 52.56
C THR A 327 -17.61 -37.28 51.41
N PHE A 328 -17.45 -38.11 50.39
CA PHE A 328 -18.47 -38.41 49.38
C PHE A 328 -19.11 -39.75 49.70
N VAL A 329 -20.44 -39.83 49.74
CA VAL A 329 -21.17 -41.07 50.08
C VAL A 329 -22.23 -41.38 49.02
N GLN A 330 -22.23 -42.60 48.49
CA GLN A 330 -23.25 -43.13 47.57
C GLN A 330 -23.59 -44.57 47.96
N GLY A 331 -24.70 -44.78 48.67
CA GLY A 331 -25.00 -46.09 49.26
C GLY A 331 -23.90 -46.53 50.22
N ASP A 332 -23.29 -47.70 49.98
CA ASP A 332 -22.17 -48.23 50.77
C ASP A 332 -20.78 -47.73 50.30
N LEU A 333 -20.71 -46.98 49.19
CA LEU A 333 -19.46 -46.38 48.72
C LEU A 333 -19.19 -45.08 49.48
N ALA A 334 -18.00 -44.98 50.07
CA ALA A 334 -17.50 -43.77 50.71
C ALA A 334 -16.10 -43.42 50.17
N THR A 335 -15.89 -42.16 49.80
CA THR A 335 -14.56 -41.64 49.45
C THR A 335 -14.23 -40.44 50.32
N ASP A 336 -13.16 -40.55 51.11
CA ASP A 336 -12.62 -39.44 51.89
C ASP A 336 -11.89 -38.44 50.98
N TYR A 337 -11.97 -37.16 51.33
CA TYR A 337 -11.22 -36.07 50.70
C TYR A 337 -10.79 -35.01 51.73
N THR A 338 -9.83 -34.18 51.35
CA THR A 338 -9.39 -33.04 52.18
C THR A 338 -9.73 -31.73 51.47
N GLY A 339 -10.55 -30.90 52.11
CA GLY A 339 -10.88 -29.53 51.70
C GLY A 339 -10.44 -28.51 52.76
N LEU A 340 -11.00 -27.29 52.73
CA LEU A 340 -10.78 -26.30 53.78
C LEU A 340 -11.75 -26.51 54.94
N ALA A 341 -11.26 -26.44 56.18
CA ALA A 341 -12.10 -26.47 57.36
C ALA A 341 -13.17 -25.37 57.35
N SER A 342 -14.34 -25.67 57.93
CA SER A 342 -15.48 -24.75 57.95
C SER A 342 -15.11 -23.36 58.51
N GLY A 343 -15.44 -22.31 57.76
CA GLY A 343 -15.18 -20.90 58.13
C GLY A 343 -13.86 -20.33 57.58
N LEU A 344 -13.02 -21.16 56.97
CA LEU A 344 -11.89 -20.72 56.14
C LEU A 344 -12.34 -20.52 54.69
N ARG A 345 -11.55 -19.75 53.93
CA ARG A 345 -11.78 -19.50 52.51
C ARG A 345 -10.50 -19.58 51.67
N GLY A 346 -10.67 -20.06 50.44
CA GLY A 346 -9.66 -19.97 49.39
C GLY A 346 -9.59 -18.60 48.72
N ASP A 347 -8.74 -18.48 47.71
CA ASP A 347 -8.55 -17.24 46.93
C ASP A 347 -9.72 -16.94 45.98
N THR A 348 -10.58 -17.93 45.71
CA THR A 348 -11.75 -17.82 44.83
C THR A 348 -13.04 -17.53 45.57
N SER A 349 -13.01 -17.44 46.90
CA SER A 349 -14.18 -17.13 47.73
C SER A 349 -13.96 -15.86 48.53
N THR A 350 -15.04 -15.14 48.80
CA THR A 350 -15.05 -13.99 49.73
C THR A 350 -15.53 -14.36 51.14
N GLN A 351 -16.12 -15.54 51.33
CA GLN A 351 -16.80 -15.92 52.57
C GLN A 351 -15.90 -16.71 53.52
N GLY A 352 -15.44 -16.09 54.60
CA GLY A 352 -14.65 -16.73 55.65
C GLY A 352 -13.29 -16.06 55.90
N THR A 353 -12.45 -16.68 56.72
CA THR A 353 -11.09 -16.22 56.99
C THR A 353 -10.13 -16.81 55.96
N GLN A 354 -9.27 -15.97 55.35
CA GLN A 354 -8.29 -16.42 54.37
C GLN A 354 -7.42 -17.56 54.92
N ALA A 355 -7.40 -18.70 54.22
CA ALA A 355 -6.58 -19.85 54.61
C ALA A 355 -5.07 -19.58 54.47
N THR A 356 -4.26 -20.26 55.30
CA THR A 356 -2.79 -20.24 55.19
C THR A 356 -2.31 -21.08 54.00
N ASN A 357 -1.04 -20.94 53.65
CA ASN A 357 -0.42 -21.74 52.58
C ASN A 357 -0.49 -23.24 52.87
N GLU A 358 -0.23 -23.62 54.12
CA GLU A 358 -0.25 -25.01 54.58
C GLU A 358 -1.65 -25.60 54.48
N GLN A 359 -2.67 -24.84 54.88
CA GLN A 359 -4.07 -25.24 54.79
C GLN A 359 -4.52 -25.42 53.34
N LEU A 360 -4.13 -24.50 52.44
CA LEU A 360 -4.45 -24.62 51.01
C LEU A 360 -3.72 -25.79 50.35
N ASN A 361 -2.46 -26.03 50.69
CA ASN A 361 -1.68 -27.13 50.11
C ASN A 361 -2.17 -28.51 50.55
N ALA A 362 -2.78 -28.63 51.73
CA ALA A 362 -3.34 -29.90 52.20
C ALA A 362 -4.57 -30.36 51.40
N CYS A 363 -5.27 -29.45 50.70
CA CYS A 363 -6.48 -29.79 49.98
C CYS A 363 -6.22 -30.70 48.76
N THR A 364 -7.07 -31.68 48.52
CA THR A 364 -6.95 -32.65 47.41
C THR A 364 -7.67 -32.17 46.15
N ASN A 365 -7.12 -32.48 44.97
CA ASN A 365 -7.86 -32.40 43.71
C ASN A 365 -8.84 -33.58 43.62
N LEU A 366 -10.07 -33.35 43.17
CA LEU A 366 -11.12 -34.36 43.14
C LEU A 366 -11.37 -34.80 41.70
N ILE A 367 -11.22 -36.09 41.41
CA ILE A 367 -11.37 -36.65 40.07
C ILE A 367 -12.65 -37.49 40.00
N PHE A 368 -13.63 -37.04 39.23
CA PHE A 368 -14.90 -37.72 39.00
C PHE A 368 -14.83 -38.52 37.69
N ASP A 369 -14.49 -39.81 37.85
CA ASP A 369 -14.24 -40.76 36.75
C ASP A 369 -15.23 -41.95 36.75
N GLY A 370 -16.30 -41.86 37.53
CA GLY A 370 -17.35 -42.90 37.57
C GLY A 370 -18.46 -42.66 36.55
N SER A 371 -19.59 -43.37 36.67
CA SER A 371 -20.64 -43.42 35.63
C SER A 371 -21.47 -42.14 35.40
N GLY A 372 -21.10 -41.00 35.97
CA GLY A 372 -21.92 -39.79 35.99
C GLY A 372 -23.04 -39.79 37.05
N GLY A 373 -23.82 -38.70 37.12
CA GLY A 373 -24.99 -38.58 37.99
C GLY A 373 -25.09 -37.29 38.81
N ALA A 374 -25.93 -37.28 39.85
CA ALA A 374 -26.13 -36.12 40.72
C ALA A 374 -25.16 -36.13 41.92
N ILE A 375 -24.54 -35.00 42.22
CA ILE A 375 -23.75 -34.73 43.43
C ILE A 375 -24.50 -33.66 44.24
N VAL A 376 -24.88 -33.98 45.47
CA VAL A 376 -25.72 -33.13 46.31
C VAL A 376 -24.94 -32.66 47.52
N LEU A 377 -24.71 -31.35 47.63
CA LEU A 377 -24.06 -30.72 48.76
C LEU A 377 -24.92 -30.87 50.02
N GLN A 378 -24.31 -31.30 51.12
CA GLN A 378 -24.95 -31.34 52.45
C GLN A 378 -24.63 -30.09 53.29
N GLY A 379 -23.96 -29.10 52.69
CA GLY A 379 -23.60 -27.81 53.26
C GLY A 379 -22.62 -27.06 52.35
N SER A 380 -22.20 -25.86 52.73
CA SER A 380 -21.19 -25.12 51.95
C SER A 380 -19.81 -25.79 52.04
N VAL A 381 -19.15 -25.93 50.90
CA VAL A 381 -17.82 -26.56 50.78
C VAL A 381 -16.87 -25.62 50.05
N ASP A 382 -15.67 -25.48 50.58
CA ASP A 382 -14.53 -24.85 49.90
C ASP A 382 -13.40 -25.88 49.77
N THR A 383 -12.95 -26.11 48.53
CA THR A 383 -11.88 -27.07 48.23
C THR A 383 -10.48 -26.45 48.24
N GLY A 384 -10.36 -25.17 48.61
CA GLY A 384 -9.07 -24.47 48.69
C GLY A 384 -8.33 -24.49 47.36
N ALA A 385 -7.10 -25.00 47.35
CA ALA A 385 -6.31 -25.17 46.13
C ALA A 385 -6.63 -26.47 45.36
N GLY A 386 -7.65 -27.23 45.77
CA GLY A 386 -8.12 -28.45 45.11
C GLY A 386 -9.05 -28.14 43.93
N SER A 387 -8.73 -28.66 42.74
CA SER A 387 -9.59 -28.55 41.55
C SER A 387 -10.58 -29.72 41.45
N LEU A 388 -11.66 -29.54 40.69
CA LEU A 388 -12.65 -30.57 40.40
C LEU A 388 -12.54 -31.02 38.94
N THR A 389 -12.13 -32.26 38.70
CA THR A 389 -11.99 -32.83 37.35
C THR A 389 -13.14 -33.77 37.03
N PHE A 390 -13.78 -33.59 35.87
CA PHE A 390 -14.91 -34.40 35.44
C PHE A 390 -14.62 -35.06 34.08
N ASN A 391 -14.74 -36.38 34.04
CA ASN A 391 -14.58 -37.20 32.82
C ASN A 391 -15.91 -37.68 32.23
N HIS A 392 -17.01 -37.48 32.96
CA HIS A 392 -18.36 -37.89 32.59
C HIS A 392 -19.40 -36.84 33.01
N ASP A 393 -20.67 -37.07 32.66
CA ASP A 393 -21.74 -36.10 32.90
C ASP A 393 -22.18 -36.06 34.37
N TYR A 394 -22.21 -34.88 34.97
CA TYR A 394 -22.61 -34.69 36.38
C TYR A 394 -23.51 -33.48 36.59
N VAL A 395 -24.38 -33.56 37.60
CA VAL A 395 -25.21 -32.43 38.08
C VAL A 395 -24.84 -32.10 39.52
N LEU A 396 -24.38 -30.87 39.78
CA LEU A 396 -24.10 -30.35 41.12
C LEU A 396 -25.36 -29.65 41.67
N SER A 397 -25.85 -30.09 42.83
CA SER A 397 -27.08 -29.59 43.46
C SER A 397 -26.84 -29.17 44.91
N ASP A 398 -27.58 -28.15 45.34
CA ASP A 398 -27.62 -27.65 46.72
C ASP A 398 -28.60 -28.44 47.62
N GLY A 399 -29.18 -29.53 47.11
CA GLY A 399 -30.16 -30.33 47.84
C GLY A 399 -31.47 -29.59 48.17
N GLY A 400 -31.74 -28.47 47.49
CA GLY A 400 -32.87 -27.59 47.76
C GLY A 400 -32.60 -26.49 48.79
N ASN A 401 -31.37 -26.38 49.30
CA ASN A 401 -30.97 -25.29 50.20
C ASN A 401 -30.07 -24.28 49.48
N ALA A 402 -30.69 -23.23 48.95
CA ALA A 402 -30.03 -22.16 48.21
C ALA A 402 -29.04 -21.31 49.04
N SER A 403 -28.71 -21.68 50.28
CA SER A 403 -27.58 -21.12 51.05
C SER A 403 -26.29 -21.94 50.93
N TYR A 404 -26.35 -23.17 50.41
CA TYR A 404 -25.17 -24.00 50.20
C TYR A 404 -24.38 -23.49 49.00
N ARG A 405 -23.07 -23.35 49.21
CA ARG A 405 -22.13 -22.77 48.26
C ARG A 405 -21.00 -23.75 47.97
N LEU A 406 -20.50 -23.71 46.74
CA LEU A 406 -19.27 -24.40 46.36
C LEU A 406 -18.25 -23.36 45.92
N ASN A 407 -17.10 -23.38 46.56
CA ASN A 407 -15.91 -22.68 46.09
C ASN A 407 -14.79 -23.69 45.84
N THR A 408 -14.02 -23.44 44.80
CA THR A 408 -12.97 -24.35 44.34
C THR A 408 -11.85 -23.60 43.65
N ALA A 409 -10.67 -24.22 43.59
CA ALA A 409 -9.59 -23.77 42.72
C ALA A 409 -10.02 -23.68 41.26
N GLY A 410 -10.98 -24.52 40.85
CA GLY A 410 -11.66 -24.46 39.55
C GLY A 410 -12.15 -25.81 39.03
N PHE A 411 -12.98 -25.76 38.01
CA PHE A 411 -13.55 -26.88 37.26
C PHE A 411 -12.65 -27.23 36.07
N VAL A 412 -12.29 -28.51 35.96
CA VAL A 412 -11.61 -29.10 34.80
C VAL A 412 -12.59 -30.09 34.18
N VAL A 413 -13.27 -29.70 33.10
CA VAL A 413 -14.24 -30.59 32.44
C VAL A 413 -13.60 -31.10 31.17
N ASN A 414 -13.31 -32.39 31.13
CA ASN A 414 -12.59 -32.99 30.01
C ASN A 414 -13.51 -33.24 28.82
N LYS A 415 -12.89 -33.45 27.65
CA LYS A 415 -13.58 -33.69 26.38
C LYS A 415 -14.64 -34.79 26.53
N GLY A 416 -15.87 -34.49 26.09
CA GLY A 416 -16.99 -35.42 26.12
C GLY A 416 -17.77 -35.47 27.43
N ALA A 417 -17.41 -34.68 28.44
CA ALA A 417 -18.16 -34.53 29.69
C ALA A 417 -18.97 -33.23 29.72
N ALA A 418 -20.13 -33.27 30.37
CA ALA A 418 -20.99 -32.12 30.66
C ALA A 418 -21.30 -32.01 32.16
N VAL A 419 -20.99 -30.86 32.77
CA VAL A 419 -21.28 -30.60 34.18
C VAL A 419 -22.33 -29.51 34.29
N THR A 420 -23.49 -29.83 34.85
CA THR A 420 -24.52 -28.83 35.18
C THR A 420 -24.41 -28.44 36.64
N THR A 421 -24.14 -27.17 36.94
CA THR A 421 -24.20 -26.65 38.30
C THR A 421 -25.50 -25.89 38.54
N LEU A 422 -26.27 -26.35 39.53
CA LEU A 422 -27.48 -25.67 40.01
C LEU A 422 -27.18 -24.69 41.15
N LEU A 423 -25.92 -24.67 41.61
CA LEU A 423 -25.44 -23.89 42.74
C LEU A 423 -25.41 -22.39 42.39
N THR A 424 -25.36 -21.54 43.41
CA THR A 424 -25.09 -20.09 43.29
C THR A 424 -23.83 -19.75 44.08
N GLY A 425 -23.15 -18.67 43.69
CA GLY A 425 -22.06 -18.01 44.41
C GLY A 425 -22.46 -16.62 44.91
N ALA A 426 -21.65 -16.05 45.79
CA ALA A 426 -21.83 -14.70 46.31
C ALA A 426 -21.05 -13.65 45.50
N SER A 427 -21.37 -12.37 45.70
CA SER A 427 -20.66 -11.28 45.04
C SER A 427 -19.18 -11.27 45.43
N GLY A 428 -18.31 -11.27 44.41
CA GLY A 428 -16.86 -11.33 44.55
C GLY A 428 -16.29 -12.76 44.64
N ASP A 429 -17.13 -13.79 44.70
CA ASP A 429 -16.68 -15.17 44.47
C ASP A 429 -16.29 -15.33 42.98
N GLU A 430 -15.32 -16.19 42.70
CA GLU A 430 -14.79 -16.46 41.37
C GLU A 430 -14.86 -17.95 41.05
N TRP A 431 -15.54 -18.31 39.96
CA TRP A 431 -15.55 -19.67 39.43
C TRP A 431 -14.65 -19.78 38.22
N ARG A 432 -13.74 -20.76 38.24
CA ARG A 432 -12.76 -20.96 37.17
C ARG A 432 -13.06 -22.22 36.38
N LYS A 433 -12.95 -22.19 35.06
CA LYS A 433 -13.21 -23.35 34.20
C LYS A 433 -12.17 -23.48 33.09
N ILE A 434 -11.65 -24.70 32.94
CA ILE A 434 -10.83 -25.11 31.79
C ILE A 434 -11.28 -26.47 31.25
N GLY A 435 -10.70 -26.87 30.12
CA GLY A 435 -10.89 -28.19 29.50
C GLY A 435 -12.03 -28.23 28.48
N GLU A 436 -11.90 -29.11 27.49
CA GLU A 436 -12.74 -29.15 26.29
C GLU A 436 -14.24 -29.45 26.50
N GLY A 437 -14.62 -29.93 27.70
CA GLY A 437 -16.01 -30.26 28.02
C GLY A 437 -16.88 -29.07 28.42
N MET A 438 -18.16 -29.34 28.67
CA MET A 438 -19.19 -28.32 28.89
C MET A 438 -19.41 -28.05 30.39
N LEU A 439 -19.44 -26.79 30.79
CA LEU A 439 -19.97 -26.35 32.09
C LEU A 439 -21.28 -25.59 31.86
N ILE A 440 -22.40 -26.09 32.39
CA ILE A 440 -23.72 -25.48 32.30
C ILE A 440 -24.05 -24.84 33.65
N VAL A 441 -24.23 -23.53 33.69
CA VAL A 441 -24.63 -22.79 34.90
C VAL A 441 -26.12 -22.56 34.84
N GLY A 442 -26.89 -23.38 35.58
CA GLY A 442 -28.34 -23.33 35.53
C GLY A 442 -29.05 -23.45 36.85
N GLY A 443 -30.35 -23.75 36.83
CA GLY A 443 -31.21 -23.72 38.02
C GLY A 443 -31.85 -22.35 38.26
N HIS A 444 -32.19 -22.04 39.52
CA HIS A 444 -32.99 -20.85 39.88
C HIS A 444 -32.20 -19.82 40.69
N GLY A 445 -32.62 -18.56 40.62
CA GLY A 445 -32.06 -17.45 41.37
C GLY A 445 -30.78 -16.89 40.74
N ASN A 446 -30.24 -15.84 41.34
CA ASN A 446 -29.09 -15.12 40.82
C ASN A 446 -27.77 -15.74 41.29
N ASN A 447 -26.87 -16.06 40.35
CA ASN A 447 -25.49 -16.43 40.65
C ASN A 447 -24.58 -15.20 40.57
N ALA A 448 -24.21 -14.64 41.73
CA ALA A 448 -23.41 -13.42 41.83
C ALA A 448 -21.89 -13.62 41.70
N ALA A 449 -21.44 -14.84 41.38
CA ALA A 449 -20.03 -15.12 41.13
C ALA A 449 -19.58 -14.61 39.75
N ASP A 450 -18.33 -14.19 39.68
CA ASP A 450 -17.61 -13.99 38.43
C ASP A 450 -17.15 -15.34 37.88
N ILE A 451 -17.17 -15.53 36.57
CA ILE A 451 -16.72 -16.76 35.93
C ILE A 451 -15.53 -16.45 35.02
N ASN A 452 -14.39 -17.08 35.28
CA ASN A 452 -13.18 -16.98 34.47
C ASN A 452 -12.97 -18.31 33.73
N VAL A 453 -13.01 -18.27 32.40
CA VAL A 453 -12.92 -19.44 31.54
C VAL A 453 -11.68 -19.39 30.66
N GLY A 454 -11.10 -20.55 30.40
CA GLY A 454 -9.83 -20.68 29.68
C GLY A 454 -9.72 -21.96 28.85
N GLY A 455 -8.99 -21.88 27.75
CA GLY A 455 -8.71 -23.00 26.84
C GLY A 455 -9.92 -23.41 25.99
N GLU A 456 -9.79 -24.51 25.27
CA GLU A 456 -10.89 -25.11 24.51
C GLU A 456 -12.05 -25.50 25.43
N GLY A 457 -13.29 -25.38 24.95
CA GLY A 457 -14.48 -25.87 25.64
C GLY A 457 -15.63 -24.86 25.71
N MET A 458 -16.71 -25.25 26.38
CA MET A 458 -17.95 -24.46 26.40
C MET A 458 -18.45 -24.15 27.81
N LEU A 459 -18.82 -22.90 28.04
CA LEU A 459 -19.63 -22.44 29.16
C LEU A 459 -21.03 -22.13 28.65
N ILE A 460 -22.06 -22.73 29.25
CA ILE A 460 -23.46 -22.48 28.91
C ILE A 460 -24.11 -21.73 30.07
N LEU A 461 -24.70 -20.58 29.78
CA LEU A 461 -25.43 -19.76 30.74
C LEU A 461 -26.94 -20.00 30.55
N ASP A 462 -27.55 -20.77 31.46
CA ASP A 462 -28.93 -21.27 31.36
C ASP A 462 -29.65 -21.22 32.71
N ARG A 463 -29.90 -20.01 33.22
CA ARG A 463 -30.46 -19.81 34.55
C ARG A 463 -31.77 -19.04 34.54
N ASP A 464 -32.68 -19.42 35.42
CA ASP A 464 -33.86 -18.62 35.80
C ASP A 464 -33.42 -17.51 36.80
N GLY A 465 -32.85 -16.45 36.23
CA GLY A 465 -32.04 -15.43 36.88
C GLY A 465 -30.83 -15.10 36.00
N TYR A 466 -29.83 -14.39 36.54
CA TYR A 466 -28.54 -14.30 35.85
C TYR A 466 -27.60 -15.42 36.29
N ALA A 467 -26.91 -16.03 35.31
CA ALA A 467 -25.99 -17.14 35.49
C ALA A 467 -24.59 -16.70 35.96
N ALA A 468 -24.21 -15.44 35.75
CA ALA A 468 -22.95 -14.88 36.24
C ALA A 468 -23.04 -13.37 36.46
N HIS A 469 -22.11 -12.83 37.26
CA HIS A 469 -21.89 -11.38 37.32
C HIS A 469 -21.02 -10.91 36.15
N HIS A 470 -19.71 -11.21 36.16
CA HIS A 470 -18.84 -11.08 34.98
C HIS A 470 -18.49 -12.44 34.37
N VAL A 471 -18.20 -12.46 33.06
CA VAL A 471 -17.60 -13.62 32.40
C VAL A 471 -16.32 -13.18 31.69
N LYS A 472 -15.17 -13.65 32.19
CA LYS A 472 -13.85 -13.44 31.60
C LYS A 472 -13.46 -14.64 30.74
N MET A 473 -13.17 -14.41 29.46
CA MET A 473 -12.79 -15.44 28.47
C MET A 473 -11.32 -15.31 28.09
N ASN A 474 -10.59 -16.43 28.07
CA ASN A 474 -9.18 -16.47 27.68
C ASN A 474 -8.86 -17.71 26.83
N GLY A 475 -7.74 -17.67 26.13
CA GLY A 475 -7.21 -18.81 25.37
C GLY A 475 -7.74 -18.94 23.94
N GLY A 476 -8.66 -18.07 23.50
CA GLY A 476 -9.10 -17.93 22.11
C GLY A 476 -10.09 -18.97 21.58
N GLU A 477 -10.14 -20.14 22.21
CA GLU A 477 -11.00 -21.25 21.76
C GLU A 477 -12.19 -21.50 22.69
N THR A 478 -12.34 -20.68 23.74
CA THR A 478 -13.48 -20.80 24.65
C THR A 478 -14.76 -20.27 24.00
N ILE A 479 -15.86 -21.00 24.17
CA ILE A 479 -17.20 -20.59 23.75
C ILE A 479 -18.08 -20.35 24.99
N VAL A 480 -18.72 -19.19 25.06
CA VAL A 480 -19.75 -18.86 26.05
C VAL A 480 -21.09 -18.75 25.34
N ARG A 481 -22.02 -19.66 25.63
CA ARG A 481 -23.36 -19.71 25.03
C ARG A 481 -24.42 -19.14 25.96
N LEU A 482 -25.36 -18.39 25.37
CA LEU A 482 -26.54 -17.85 26.07
C LEU A 482 -27.78 -18.69 25.74
N GLU A 483 -28.36 -19.39 26.72
CA GLU A 483 -29.65 -20.11 26.54
C GLU A 483 -30.87 -19.24 26.90
N GLY A 484 -30.63 -17.96 27.22
CA GLY A 484 -31.66 -17.00 27.57
C GLY A 484 -31.18 -15.55 27.47
N GLU A 485 -32.13 -14.62 27.56
CA GLU A 485 -31.80 -13.20 27.73
C GLU A 485 -31.38 -12.91 29.18
N ASN A 486 -30.61 -11.83 29.40
CA ASN A 486 -30.20 -11.35 30.73
C ASN A 486 -29.45 -12.37 31.60
N GLN A 487 -28.74 -13.31 30.96
CA GLN A 487 -27.93 -14.32 31.65
C GLN A 487 -26.69 -13.77 32.36
N LEU A 488 -26.35 -12.50 32.11
CA LEU A 488 -25.24 -11.80 32.71
C LEU A 488 -25.74 -10.49 33.34
N SER A 489 -25.27 -10.17 34.54
CA SER A 489 -25.58 -8.90 35.21
C SER A 489 -24.49 -7.82 35.10
N GLY A 490 -23.27 -8.21 34.74
CA GLY A 490 -22.11 -7.35 34.52
C GLY A 490 -21.63 -7.37 33.07
N GLU A 491 -20.35 -7.67 32.85
CA GLU A 491 -19.67 -7.53 31.56
C GLU A 491 -19.06 -8.84 31.05
N PHE A 492 -19.05 -8.99 29.73
CA PHE A 492 -18.13 -9.91 29.06
C PHE A 492 -16.75 -9.26 28.98
N ILE A 493 -15.73 -9.96 29.48
CA ILE A 493 -14.35 -9.51 29.50
C ILE A 493 -13.54 -10.47 28.62
N PHE A 494 -13.07 -10.02 27.47
CA PHE A 494 -12.19 -10.81 26.63
C PHE A 494 -10.74 -10.57 27.06
N GLY A 495 -10.21 -11.48 27.86
CA GLY A 495 -8.83 -11.45 28.33
C GLY A 495 -7.86 -11.90 27.26
N HIS A 496 -6.78 -12.55 27.68
CA HIS A 496 -5.71 -12.98 26.76
C HIS A 496 -6.22 -13.97 25.73
N ARG A 497 -6.09 -13.63 24.45
CA ARG A 497 -6.65 -14.30 23.26
C ARG A 497 -8.16 -14.35 23.20
N GLY A 498 -8.87 -13.73 24.14
CA GLY A 498 -10.34 -13.68 24.14
C GLY A 498 -11.05 -15.03 24.05
N GLY A 499 -12.11 -15.08 23.24
CA GLY A 499 -13.06 -16.19 23.11
C GLY A 499 -14.32 -15.75 22.36
N ILE A 500 -15.28 -16.66 22.23
CA ILE A 500 -16.51 -16.47 21.45
C ILE A 500 -17.73 -16.41 22.37
N VAL A 501 -18.53 -15.35 22.24
CA VAL A 501 -19.91 -15.32 22.77
C VAL A 501 -20.87 -15.79 21.70
N ASP A 502 -21.42 -16.99 21.88
CA ASP A 502 -22.51 -17.57 21.08
C ASP A 502 -23.85 -17.06 21.62
N MET A 503 -24.45 -16.14 20.88
CA MET A 503 -25.74 -15.54 21.20
C MET A 503 -26.91 -16.52 21.08
N TYR A 504 -26.73 -17.61 20.33
CA TYR A 504 -27.63 -18.76 20.26
C TYR A 504 -29.13 -18.43 20.19
N GLY A 505 -29.51 -17.49 19.32
CA GLY A 505 -30.91 -17.07 19.13
C GLY A 505 -31.41 -15.93 20.04
N HIS A 506 -30.57 -15.39 20.91
CA HIS A 506 -30.90 -14.27 21.80
C HIS A 506 -30.21 -12.97 21.39
N SER A 507 -30.91 -11.84 21.42
CA SER A 507 -30.30 -10.54 21.13
C SER A 507 -29.52 -10.00 22.34
N LEU A 508 -28.47 -9.21 22.07
CA LEU A 508 -27.57 -8.69 23.11
C LEU A 508 -27.37 -7.18 22.91
N SER A 509 -27.40 -6.42 24.01
CA SER A 509 -27.12 -4.98 23.99
C SER A 509 -26.04 -4.66 25.00
N LEU A 510 -24.95 -4.00 24.57
CA LEU A 510 -23.81 -3.62 25.39
C LEU A 510 -23.48 -2.14 25.23
N SER A 511 -22.99 -1.51 26.29
CA SER A 511 -22.45 -0.14 26.27
C SER A 511 -20.94 -0.08 26.26
N ALA A 512 -20.26 -1.21 26.52
CA ALA A 512 -18.82 -1.37 26.48
C ALA A 512 -18.46 -2.79 26.00
N ILE A 513 -17.34 -2.91 25.29
CA ILE A 513 -16.75 -4.21 24.91
C ILE A 513 -15.34 -4.26 25.49
N THR A 514 -15.21 -4.85 26.68
CA THR A 514 -13.94 -4.94 27.40
C THR A 514 -13.10 -6.07 26.80
N HIS A 515 -12.04 -5.74 26.05
CA HIS A 515 -11.17 -6.72 25.38
C HIS A 515 -9.70 -6.31 25.42
N LEU A 516 -8.80 -7.30 25.52
CA LEU A 516 -7.35 -7.10 25.50
C LEU A 516 -6.78 -7.13 24.08
N ASP A 517 -7.33 -7.98 23.21
CA ASP A 517 -6.81 -8.25 21.86
C ASP A 517 -7.93 -8.65 20.87
N SER A 518 -7.52 -9.01 19.65
CA SER A 518 -8.41 -9.38 18.54
C SER A 518 -9.16 -10.71 18.71
N GLY A 519 -8.91 -11.46 19.78
CA GLY A 519 -9.58 -12.72 20.08
C GLY A 519 -11.02 -12.56 20.58
N ALA A 520 -11.46 -11.34 20.86
CA ALA A 520 -12.85 -11.07 21.23
C ALA A 520 -13.80 -11.35 20.07
N CYS A 521 -14.82 -12.18 20.28
CA CYS A 521 -15.75 -12.55 19.21
C CYS A 521 -17.20 -12.64 19.69
N PHE A 522 -18.12 -12.14 18.86
CA PHE A 522 -19.56 -12.37 19.01
C PHE A 522 -20.10 -13.08 17.77
N GLY A 523 -20.98 -14.05 17.97
CA GLY A 523 -21.61 -14.78 16.87
C GLY A 523 -22.97 -15.35 17.21
N ASN A 524 -23.66 -15.85 16.19
CA ASN A 524 -24.91 -16.57 16.34
C ASN A 524 -24.86 -17.86 15.53
N PHE A 525 -24.86 -19.00 16.22
CA PHE A 525 -24.73 -20.32 15.58
C PHE A 525 -26.00 -21.17 15.70
N LEU A 526 -27.10 -20.59 16.21
CA LEU A 526 -28.38 -21.30 16.23
C LEU A 526 -29.03 -21.26 14.84
N ALA A 527 -29.07 -22.41 14.19
CA ALA A 527 -29.68 -22.59 12.87
C ALA A 527 -31.12 -22.02 12.79
N ASN A 528 -31.42 -21.30 11.71
CA ASN A 528 -32.73 -20.66 11.46
C ASN A 528 -33.13 -19.60 12.50
N SER A 529 -32.18 -19.03 13.22
CA SER A 529 -32.41 -17.87 14.09
C SER A 529 -31.82 -16.59 13.49
N THR A 530 -32.38 -15.45 13.88
CA THR A 530 -31.85 -14.13 13.57
C THR A 530 -31.79 -13.33 14.87
N VAL A 531 -30.61 -12.79 15.18
CA VAL A 531 -30.39 -11.98 16.38
C VAL A 531 -29.81 -10.63 16.03
N THR A 532 -29.87 -9.69 16.96
CA THR A 532 -29.21 -8.38 16.83
C THR A 532 -28.27 -8.16 18.01
N PHE A 533 -27.01 -7.85 17.71
CA PHE A 533 -26.07 -7.25 18.64
C PHE A 533 -26.18 -5.72 18.56
N THR A 534 -26.46 -5.05 19.68
CA THR A 534 -26.60 -3.59 19.74
C THR A 534 -25.50 -2.99 20.60
N PHE A 535 -24.69 -2.10 20.02
CA PHE A 535 -23.65 -1.38 20.74
C PHE A 535 -24.09 0.07 21.00
N THR A 536 -24.05 0.49 22.27
CA THR A 536 -24.55 1.79 22.74
C THR A 536 -23.45 2.68 23.35
N GLY A 537 -22.18 2.29 23.18
CA GLY A 537 -21.02 3.02 23.69
C GLY A 537 -20.93 4.44 23.15
N ASN A 538 -20.47 5.38 24.00
CA ASN A 538 -20.32 6.79 23.66
C ASN A 538 -18.84 7.18 23.54
N GLY A 539 -18.57 8.28 22.85
CA GLY A 539 -17.20 8.73 22.61
C GLY A 539 -16.43 7.80 21.67
N GLU A 540 -15.10 7.87 21.70
CA GLU A 540 -14.25 6.98 20.90
C GLU A 540 -14.14 5.60 21.55
N GLN A 541 -14.51 4.57 20.79
CA GLN A 541 -14.51 3.16 21.19
C GLN A 541 -13.76 2.36 20.14
N ASN A 542 -12.84 1.50 20.56
CA ASN A 542 -12.10 0.62 19.65
C ASN A 542 -12.57 -0.82 19.82
N TYR A 543 -12.57 -1.58 18.73
CA TYR A 543 -12.82 -3.01 18.76
C TYR A 543 -11.92 -3.72 17.76
N LEU A 544 -11.00 -4.52 18.31
CA LEU A 544 -10.06 -5.35 17.54
C LEU A 544 -10.65 -6.70 17.14
N GLY A 545 -11.81 -7.04 17.70
CA GLY A 545 -12.40 -8.37 17.63
C GLY A 545 -13.19 -8.65 16.36
N ARG A 546 -14.09 -9.62 16.45
CA ARG A 546 -14.80 -10.22 15.33
C ARG A 546 -16.31 -10.30 15.58
N PHE A 547 -17.06 -10.08 14.51
CA PHE A 547 -18.46 -10.50 14.43
C PHE A 547 -18.58 -11.55 13.34
N LEU A 548 -19.19 -12.69 13.65
CA LEU A 548 -19.30 -13.76 12.68
C LEU A 548 -20.60 -14.55 12.78
N ASP A 549 -21.13 -14.90 11.61
CA ASP A 549 -22.14 -15.93 11.43
C ASP A 549 -21.70 -16.75 10.21
N GLU A 550 -21.98 -18.05 10.14
CA GLU A 550 -21.42 -18.94 9.09
C GLU A 550 -22.02 -18.68 7.68
N GLY A 551 -22.39 -17.43 7.37
CA GLY A 551 -22.68 -16.94 6.03
C GLY A 551 -24.07 -17.28 5.49
N SER A 552 -25.01 -17.76 6.33
CA SER A 552 -26.37 -18.08 5.88
C SER A 552 -27.38 -18.13 7.04
N PRO A 553 -28.66 -17.76 6.82
CA PRO A 553 -29.74 -17.97 7.80
C PRO A 553 -29.89 -19.43 8.26
N LYS A 554 -29.44 -20.39 7.45
CA LYS A 554 -29.41 -21.81 7.80
C LYS A 554 -28.52 -22.12 9.01
N ASN A 555 -27.54 -21.26 9.30
CA ASN A 555 -26.53 -21.45 10.34
C ASN A 555 -26.66 -20.42 11.49
N GLY A 556 -27.73 -19.60 11.49
CA GLY A 556 -27.91 -18.46 12.38
C GLY A 556 -27.44 -17.16 11.72
N GLN A 557 -28.24 -16.09 11.80
CA GLN A 557 -27.91 -14.79 11.23
C GLN A 557 -27.67 -13.77 12.35
N LEU A 558 -26.64 -12.93 12.21
CA LEU A 558 -26.29 -11.87 13.13
C LEU A 558 -26.44 -10.50 12.46
N ASN A 559 -27.37 -9.69 12.96
CA ASN A 559 -27.41 -8.25 12.69
C ASN A 559 -26.58 -7.50 13.73
N VAL A 560 -26.02 -6.35 13.36
CA VAL A 560 -25.29 -5.47 14.26
C VAL A 560 -25.86 -4.07 14.16
N ALA A 561 -26.08 -3.39 15.29
CA ALA A 561 -26.54 -2.01 15.34
C ALA A 561 -25.62 -1.16 16.22
N TYR A 562 -25.14 -0.03 15.72
CA TYR A 562 -24.48 1.00 16.51
C TYR A 562 -25.47 2.13 16.81
N ALA A 563 -25.78 2.30 18.09
CA ALA A 563 -26.80 3.21 18.60
C ALA A 563 -26.26 3.94 19.86
N PRO A 564 -25.24 4.81 19.71
CA PRO A 564 -24.66 5.51 20.85
C PRO A 564 -25.72 6.39 21.53
N GLY A 565 -25.64 6.51 22.86
CA GLY A 565 -26.52 7.40 23.63
C GLY A 565 -26.43 8.87 23.21
N THR A 566 -25.25 9.31 22.74
CA THR A 566 -25.02 10.61 22.11
C THR A 566 -24.29 10.44 20.78
N ALA A 567 -24.86 10.94 19.68
CA ALA A 567 -24.24 10.83 18.36
C ALA A 567 -22.97 11.69 18.21
N GLU A 568 -22.99 12.92 18.72
CA GLU A 568 -21.88 13.86 18.59
C GLU A 568 -20.62 13.36 19.32
N GLY A 569 -19.50 13.26 18.60
CA GLY A 569 -18.21 12.82 19.13
C GLY A 569 -18.09 11.31 19.38
N SER A 570 -19.13 10.51 19.09
CA SER A 570 -19.08 9.06 19.28
C SER A 570 -18.61 8.34 18.01
N VAL A 571 -17.53 7.58 18.13
CA VAL A 571 -16.89 6.86 17.03
C VAL A 571 -16.62 5.42 17.48
N TRP A 572 -17.07 4.44 16.71
CA TRP A 572 -16.73 3.03 16.90
C TRP A 572 -15.73 2.61 15.83
N ASN A 573 -14.46 2.54 16.21
CA ASN A 573 -13.36 2.07 15.37
C ASN A 573 -13.33 0.53 15.37
N LEU A 574 -13.38 -0.06 14.18
CA LEU A 574 -13.32 -1.49 13.92
C LEU A 574 -12.03 -1.81 13.19
N SER A 575 -11.18 -2.64 13.79
CA SER A 575 -9.87 -3.00 13.22
C SER A 575 -9.67 -4.50 13.02
N GLY A 576 -10.62 -5.31 13.48
CA GLY A 576 -10.58 -6.75 13.32
C GLY A 576 -11.23 -7.24 12.02
N VAL A 577 -11.78 -8.45 12.11
CA VAL A 577 -12.37 -9.17 10.98
C VAL A 577 -13.87 -9.32 11.22
N ILE A 578 -14.66 -8.61 10.42
CA ILE A 578 -16.13 -8.64 10.46
C ILE A 578 -16.65 -9.45 9.28
N LEU A 579 -17.30 -10.58 9.58
CA LEU A 579 -17.80 -11.56 8.61
C LEU A 579 -19.18 -12.09 9.04
N ASN A 580 -20.16 -11.20 9.14
CA ASN A 580 -21.55 -11.58 9.38
C ASN A 580 -22.38 -11.50 8.09
N SER A 581 -23.54 -12.14 8.02
CA SER A 581 -24.42 -12.12 6.84
C SER A 581 -25.68 -11.26 7.03
N GLY A 582 -25.91 -10.76 8.24
CA GLY A 582 -27.01 -9.86 8.57
C GLY A 582 -26.78 -8.40 8.15
N THR A 583 -27.67 -7.52 8.61
CA THR A 583 -27.58 -6.07 8.38
C THR A 583 -26.71 -5.42 9.44
N TRP A 584 -25.90 -4.44 9.02
CA TRP A 584 -25.16 -3.55 9.91
C TRP A 584 -25.79 -2.15 9.90
N THR A 585 -26.41 -1.73 11.00
CA THR A 585 -27.12 -0.44 11.09
C THR A 585 -26.31 0.57 11.91
N VAL A 586 -26.07 1.75 11.36
CA VAL A 586 -25.47 2.89 12.06
C VAL A 586 -26.57 3.93 12.31
N GLN A 587 -27.09 3.98 13.55
CA GLN A 587 -28.21 4.85 13.94
C GLN A 587 -27.75 6.26 14.34
N GLY A 588 -26.49 6.41 14.74
CA GLY A 588 -25.89 7.69 15.11
C GLY A 588 -24.38 7.58 15.30
N GLY A 589 -23.69 8.71 15.38
CA GLY A 589 -22.23 8.76 15.47
C GLY A 589 -21.55 8.23 14.21
N GLU A 590 -20.33 7.74 14.36
CA GLU A 590 -19.53 7.16 13.28
C GLU A 590 -19.12 5.71 13.56
N VAL A 591 -19.22 4.83 12.56
CA VAL A 591 -18.50 3.56 12.54
C VAL A 591 -17.35 3.69 11.55
N LYS A 592 -16.12 3.41 11.97
CA LYS A 592 -14.93 3.54 11.13
C LYS A 592 -14.19 2.21 11.07
N VAL A 593 -14.02 1.66 9.86
CA VAL A 593 -13.23 0.46 9.62
C VAL A 593 -11.82 0.88 9.22
N ALA A 594 -10.79 0.49 9.95
CA ALA A 594 -9.40 0.80 9.62
C ALA A 594 -8.47 -0.27 10.16
N GLY A 595 -7.47 -0.66 9.37
CA GLY A 595 -6.42 -1.56 9.81
C GLY A 595 -5.58 -0.95 10.92
N VAL A 596 -4.79 -1.81 11.58
CA VAL A 596 -3.87 -1.44 12.65
C VAL A 596 -2.48 -1.99 12.36
N PRO A 597 -1.41 -1.36 12.86
CA PRO A 597 -0.08 -1.95 12.74
C PRO A 597 -0.05 -3.36 13.33
N THR A 598 0.71 -4.25 12.70
CA THR A 598 0.91 -5.61 13.22
C THR A 598 1.51 -5.54 14.61
N LEU A 599 0.94 -6.31 15.55
CA LEU A 599 1.38 -6.29 16.92
C LEU A 599 2.71 -7.03 17.06
N HIS A 600 3.79 -6.28 17.27
CA HIS A 600 5.10 -6.83 17.63
C HIS A 600 5.33 -6.75 19.14
N ALA A 601 6.24 -7.57 19.64
CA ALA A 601 6.57 -7.66 21.06
C ALA A 601 6.93 -6.29 21.65
N GLY A 602 6.50 -6.03 22.88
CA GLY A 602 6.76 -4.76 23.60
C GLY A 602 6.18 -3.49 22.97
N GLY A 603 5.21 -3.64 22.06
CA GLY A 603 4.53 -2.50 21.43
C GLY A 603 5.34 -1.82 20.33
N TYR A 604 6.33 -2.52 19.75
CA TYR A 604 7.02 -2.05 18.56
C TYR A 604 6.04 -1.91 17.40
N VAL A 605 6.18 -0.84 16.62
CA VAL A 605 5.35 -0.53 15.46
C VAL A 605 6.28 -0.38 14.26
N ASP A 606 6.14 -1.28 13.28
CA ASP A 606 6.72 -1.10 11.96
C ASP A 606 5.69 -0.36 11.08
N GLU A 607 6.09 0.77 10.51
CA GLU A 607 5.21 1.59 9.66
C GLU A 607 4.82 0.89 8.36
N ASN A 608 5.51 -0.19 7.98
CA ASN A 608 5.27 -0.97 6.77
C ASN A 608 4.58 -2.31 7.04
N ASP A 609 4.36 -2.70 8.30
CA ASP A 609 3.68 -3.95 8.67
C ASP A 609 2.31 -3.64 9.31
N TRP A 610 1.25 -3.93 8.55
CA TRP A 610 -0.13 -3.62 8.93
C TRP A 610 -1.01 -4.85 8.81
N GLN A 611 -1.91 -5.00 9.78
CA GLN A 611 -3.06 -5.87 9.70
C GLN A 611 -4.21 -5.11 9.03
N THR A 612 -4.61 -5.58 7.85
CA THR A 612 -5.77 -5.06 7.13
C THR A 612 -7.05 -5.41 7.88
N ALA A 613 -7.91 -4.41 8.11
CA ALA A 613 -9.26 -4.63 8.62
C ALA A 613 -10.17 -5.13 7.50
N ILE A 614 -10.80 -6.29 7.71
CA ILE A 614 -11.68 -6.93 6.72
C ILE A 614 -13.13 -6.75 7.18
N PHE A 615 -13.97 -6.17 6.32
CA PHE A 615 -15.38 -5.94 6.65
C PHE A 615 -16.30 -6.43 5.53
N THR A 616 -17.01 -7.52 5.82
CA THR A 616 -18.09 -8.06 5.00
C THR A 616 -19.31 -8.34 5.84
N THR A 617 -20.43 -7.72 5.46
CA THR A 617 -21.76 -7.85 6.04
C THR A 617 -22.80 -7.97 4.93
N GLY A 618 -24.04 -8.33 5.25
CA GLY A 618 -25.11 -8.41 4.24
C GLY A 618 -25.40 -7.05 3.60
N THR A 619 -25.68 -6.02 4.41
CA THR A 619 -25.84 -4.64 3.96
C THR A 619 -25.57 -3.68 5.11
N ILE A 620 -24.86 -2.59 4.83
CA ILE A 620 -24.67 -1.48 5.77
C ILE A 620 -25.80 -0.47 5.57
N GLN A 621 -26.47 -0.08 6.65
CA GLN A 621 -27.52 0.94 6.68
C GLN A 621 -27.02 2.14 7.50
N VAL A 622 -26.84 3.29 6.86
CA VAL A 622 -26.40 4.53 7.52
C VAL A 622 -27.59 5.47 7.65
N GLU A 623 -28.02 5.72 8.89
CA GLU A 623 -29.19 6.56 9.17
C GLU A 623 -28.88 8.06 9.14
N ASN A 624 -29.91 8.90 9.35
CA ASN A 624 -29.79 10.35 9.33
C ASN A 624 -28.82 10.85 10.41
N GLY A 625 -27.82 11.65 10.02
CA GLY A 625 -26.81 12.18 10.92
C GLY A 625 -25.74 11.18 11.34
N ALA A 626 -25.83 9.92 10.88
CA ALA A 626 -24.84 8.89 11.11
C ALA A 626 -23.79 8.85 9.99
N ARG A 627 -22.64 8.24 10.30
CA ARG A 627 -21.54 8.06 9.36
C ARG A 627 -20.98 6.64 9.40
N PHE A 628 -20.67 6.08 8.24
CA PHE A 628 -19.84 4.88 8.13
C PHE A 628 -18.61 5.21 7.29
N THR A 629 -17.41 4.83 7.71
CA THR A 629 -16.16 5.20 7.06
C THR A 629 -15.26 4.00 6.77
N ALA A 630 -14.78 3.87 5.53
CA ALA A 630 -13.66 3.01 5.17
C ALA A 630 -12.34 3.79 5.27
N GLY A 631 -11.49 3.43 6.23
CA GLY A 631 -10.23 4.07 6.56
C GLY A 631 -9.01 3.39 5.92
N ALA A 632 -7.80 3.78 6.37
CA ALA A 632 -6.55 3.19 5.89
C ALA A 632 -6.48 1.69 6.19
N HIS A 633 -5.89 0.93 5.25
CA HIS A 633 -5.74 -0.53 5.37
C HIS A 633 -7.08 -1.23 5.68
N ALA A 634 -8.17 -0.76 5.08
CA ALA A 634 -9.49 -1.36 5.20
C ALA A 634 -9.95 -1.93 3.86
N GLU A 635 -10.49 -3.15 3.91
CA GLU A 635 -11.19 -3.80 2.81
C GLU A 635 -12.67 -3.97 3.16
N VAL A 636 -13.51 -3.09 2.62
CA VAL A 636 -14.96 -3.12 2.84
C VAL A 636 -15.65 -3.64 1.57
N ALA A 637 -16.26 -4.82 1.65
CA ALA A 637 -16.87 -5.50 0.49
C ALA A 637 -18.41 -5.50 0.52
N SER A 638 -19.02 -4.73 1.42
CA SER A 638 -20.47 -4.76 1.67
C SER A 638 -21.19 -3.63 0.97
N SER A 639 -22.41 -3.86 0.48
CA SER A 639 -23.22 -2.75 -0.03
C SER A 639 -23.62 -1.78 1.09
N VAL A 640 -23.61 -0.48 0.79
CA VAL A 640 -23.92 0.61 1.72
C VAL A 640 -25.15 1.37 1.25
N ASN A 641 -26.18 1.46 2.10
CA ASN A 641 -27.35 2.29 1.90
C ASN A 641 -27.24 3.50 2.84
N VAL A 642 -27.31 4.71 2.26
CA VAL A 642 -27.17 5.96 3.01
C VAL A 642 -28.50 6.70 2.98
N ALA A 643 -29.10 6.89 4.15
CA ALA A 643 -30.34 7.63 4.34
C ALA A 643 -30.15 9.13 4.13
N GLU A 644 -31.25 9.87 4.02
CA GLU A 644 -31.25 11.35 4.03
C GLU A 644 -30.47 11.88 5.24
N GLY A 645 -29.47 12.73 5.00
CA GLY A 645 -28.60 13.29 6.03
C GLY A 645 -27.49 12.36 6.54
N GLY A 646 -27.43 11.11 6.09
CA GLY A 646 -26.33 10.18 6.39
C GLY A 646 -25.11 10.40 5.50
N THR A 647 -23.94 9.88 5.93
CA THR A 647 -22.69 9.96 5.16
C THR A 647 -21.99 8.60 5.07
N PHE A 648 -21.60 8.20 3.85
CA PHE A 648 -20.56 7.18 3.66
C PHE A 648 -19.23 7.87 3.37
N GLY A 649 -18.22 7.55 4.17
CA GLY A 649 -16.88 8.13 4.12
C GLY A 649 -15.85 7.16 3.55
N ILE A 650 -14.87 7.67 2.81
CA ILE A 650 -13.65 6.92 2.47
C ILE A 650 -12.42 7.81 2.69
N LEU A 651 -11.40 7.27 3.36
CA LEU A 651 -10.16 7.99 3.70
C LEU A 651 -8.97 7.48 2.87
N SER A 652 -7.82 8.13 3.02
CA SER A 652 -6.54 7.65 2.47
C SER A 652 -6.27 6.18 2.81
N GLY A 653 -5.91 5.39 1.79
CA GLY A 653 -5.64 3.96 1.92
C GLY A 653 -6.88 3.07 2.04
N GLY A 654 -8.09 3.66 2.00
CA GLY A 654 -9.34 2.90 2.05
C GLY A 654 -9.71 2.27 0.70
N SER A 655 -10.26 1.06 0.78
CA SER A 655 -10.78 0.30 -0.37
C SER A 655 -12.21 -0.16 -0.10
N HIS A 656 -13.11 0.17 -1.02
CA HIS A 656 -14.50 -0.27 -0.97
C HIS A 656 -14.95 -0.82 -2.33
N SER A 657 -15.71 -1.93 -2.30
CA SER A 657 -16.16 -2.63 -3.51
C SER A 657 -17.66 -2.97 -3.56
N GLY A 658 -18.40 -2.75 -2.47
CA GLY A 658 -19.86 -2.91 -2.44
C GLY A 658 -20.58 -1.73 -3.10
N ASN A 659 -21.84 -1.89 -3.51
CA ASN A 659 -22.58 -0.77 -4.11
C ASN A 659 -22.95 0.28 -3.05
N VAL A 660 -22.93 1.56 -3.42
CA VAL A 660 -23.38 2.67 -2.58
C VAL A 660 -24.71 3.22 -3.10
N MET A 661 -25.77 3.14 -2.29
CA MET A 661 -27.08 3.72 -2.59
C MET A 661 -27.33 4.96 -1.72
N LEU A 662 -27.30 6.14 -2.34
CA LEU A 662 -27.57 7.43 -1.73
C LEU A 662 -29.07 7.75 -1.82
N THR A 663 -29.87 7.26 -0.87
CA THR A 663 -31.33 7.23 -1.00
C THR A 663 -32.01 8.60 -0.97
N GLY A 664 -31.37 9.61 -0.36
CA GLY A 664 -31.92 10.96 -0.17
C GLY A 664 -31.04 12.06 -0.78
N ALA A 665 -31.60 13.22 -1.10
CA ALA A 665 -30.83 14.33 -1.68
C ALA A 665 -29.77 14.89 -0.72
N GLY A 666 -29.99 14.79 0.60
CA GLY A 666 -29.03 15.16 1.64
C GLY A 666 -28.04 14.05 2.01
N SER A 667 -28.12 12.86 1.39
CA SER A 667 -27.12 11.80 1.60
C SER A 667 -25.82 12.10 0.83
N ILE A 668 -24.68 11.73 1.42
CA ILE A 668 -23.36 12.12 0.90
C ILE A 668 -22.43 10.90 0.84
N PHE A 669 -21.78 10.72 -0.30
CA PHE A 669 -20.50 10.01 -0.40
C PHE A 669 -19.37 11.03 -0.21
N ARG A 670 -18.52 10.86 0.79
CA ARG A 670 -17.45 11.80 1.13
C ARG A 670 -16.09 11.10 1.10
N ALA A 671 -15.22 11.51 0.19
CA ALA A 671 -13.83 11.07 0.13
C ALA A 671 -12.92 12.13 0.74
N GLU A 672 -12.30 11.81 1.87
CA GLU A 672 -11.35 12.65 2.60
C GLU A 672 -9.95 12.03 2.48
N VAL A 673 -9.31 12.29 1.34
CA VAL A 673 -8.05 11.64 0.96
C VAL A 673 -6.93 12.66 1.04
N ASP A 674 -6.28 12.77 2.21
CA ASP A 674 -5.25 13.78 2.45
C ASP A 674 -3.94 13.49 1.72
N SER A 675 -3.62 12.21 1.53
CA SER A 675 -2.45 11.73 0.77
C SER A 675 -2.72 10.37 0.11
N GLY A 676 -1.82 9.94 -0.78
CA GLY A 676 -1.93 8.65 -1.47
C GLY A 676 -3.22 8.52 -2.28
N SER A 677 -3.86 7.35 -2.21
CA SER A 677 -5.11 7.05 -2.92
C SER A 677 -6.14 6.36 -2.04
N ALA A 678 -7.41 6.51 -2.41
CA ALA A 678 -8.53 5.69 -1.96
C ALA A 678 -9.27 5.13 -3.20
N ILE A 679 -9.83 3.93 -3.09
CA ILE A 679 -10.47 3.24 -4.22
C ILE A 679 -11.93 2.94 -3.89
N GLU A 680 -12.83 3.42 -4.74
CA GLU A 680 -14.25 3.07 -4.74
C GLU A 680 -14.56 2.32 -6.05
N SER A 681 -14.76 1.02 -5.93
CA SER A 681 -15.08 0.13 -7.06
C SER A 681 -16.57 -0.18 -7.19
N GLY A 682 -17.34 0.10 -6.15
CA GLY A 682 -18.78 -0.06 -6.14
C GLY A 682 -19.50 0.94 -7.03
N VAL A 683 -20.73 0.60 -7.44
CA VAL A 683 -21.61 1.57 -8.11
C VAL A 683 -22.20 2.52 -7.09
N ILE A 684 -21.93 3.82 -7.23
CA ILE A 684 -22.61 4.90 -6.50
C ILE A 684 -23.86 5.31 -7.27
N SER A 685 -25.03 5.26 -6.61
CA SER A 685 -26.34 5.53 -7.21
C SER A 685 -27.25 6.33 -6.26
N GLY A 686 -28.39 6.81 -6.73
CA GLY A 686 -29.38 7.52 -5.91
C GLY A 686 -29.34 9.05 -6.03
N ALA A 687 -30.02 9.75 -5.12
CA ALA A 687 -30.24 11.21 -5.21
C ALA A 687 -29.11 12.06 -4.60
N GLY A 688 -28.26 11.47 -3.77
CA GLY A 688 -27.21 12.17 -3.03
C GLY A 688 -26.00 12.61 -3.86
N SER A 689 -25.03 13.22 -3.17
CA SER A 689 -23.86 13.89 -3.78
C SER A 689 -22.54 13.22 -3.46
N LEU A 690 -21.52 13.51 -4.29
CA LEU A 690 -20.13 13.13 -4.06
C LEU A 690 -19.30 14.35 -3.67
N MET A 691 -18.53 14.27 -2.58
CA MET A 691 -17.60 15.30 -2.13
C MET A 691 -16.19 14.73 -1.99
N LYS A 692 -15.20 15.32 -2.67
CA LYS A 692 -13.77 14.95 -2.58
C LYS A 692 -12.98 16.11 -1.96
N THR A 693 -12.29 15.83 -0.86
CA THR A 693 -11.37 16.74 -0.14
C THR A 693 -10.00 16.07 0.05
N GLY A 694 -9.01 16.84 0.52
CA GLY A 694 -7.62 16.40 0.70
C GLY A 694 -6.83 16.33 -0.61
N GLU A 695 -5.50 16.36 -0.53
CA GLU A 695 -4.60 16.47 -1.69
C GLU A 695 -4.40 15.15 -2.47
N GLY A 696 -4.75 14.01 -1.87
CA GLY A 696 -4.64 12.69 -2.50
C GLY A 696 -5.70 12.41 -3.56
N THR A 697 -5.72 11.17 -4.05
CA THR A 697 -6.55 10.74 -5.19
C THR A 697 -7.71 9.83 -4.75
N LEU A 698 -8.94 10.17 -5.13
CA LEU A 698 -10.04 9.19 -5.15
C LEU A 698 -10.11 8.56 -6.53
N VAL A 699 -10.07 7.23 -6.60
CA VAL A 699 -10.25 6.47 -7.85
C VAL A 699 -11.64 5.86 -7.88
N LEU A 700 -12.41 6.16 -8.92
CA LEU A 700 -13.74 5.60 -9.18
C LEU A 700 -13.66 4.61 -10.35
N THR A 701 -13.91 3.32 -10.10
CA THR A 701 -13.98 2.30 -11.16
C THR A 701 -15.40 1.75 -11.39
N GLY A 702 -16.36 2.13 -10.53
CA GLY A 702 -17.78 1.80 -10.69
C GLY A 702 -18.49 2.61 -11.79
N GLY A 703 -19.55 2.00 -12.36
CA GLY A 703 -20.49 2.66 -13.28
C GLY A 703 -21.51 3.53 -12.56
N ASN A 704 -21.06 4.64 -12.02
CA ASN A 704 -21.85 5.55 -11.17
C ASN A 704 -23.04 6.22 -11.89
N SER A 705 -24.13 6.42 -11.16
CA SER A 705 -25.41 6.97 -11.65
C SER A 705 -26.13 7.91 -10.66
N TYR A 706 -25.46 8.33 -9.58
CA TYR A 706 -26.03 9.27 -8.62
C TYR A 706 -26.39 10.61 -9.28
N SER A 707 -27.53 11.21 -8.91
CA SER A 707 -28.05 12.42 -9.55
C SER A 707 -27.66 13.72 -8.86
N GLY A 708 -27.18 13.67 -7.62
CA GLY A 708 -26.64 14.84 -6.93
C GLY A 708 -25.33 15.32 -7.55
N GLY A 709 -24.87 16.49 -7.12
CA GLY A 709 -23.64 17.11 -7.62
C GLY A 709 -22.39 16.35 -7.21
N THR A 710 -21.29 16.61 -7.92
CA THR A 710 -19.94 16.22 -7.53
C THR A 710 -19.13 17.46 -7.21
N THR A 711 -18.50 17.53 -6.05
CA THR A 711 -17.62 18.63 -5.66
C THR A 711 -16.22 18.11 -5.38
N ILE A 712 -15.21 18.65 -6.05
CA ILE A 712 -13.80 18.39 -5.82
C ILE A 712 -13.21 19.66 -5.23
N GLU A 713 -12.95 19.66 -3.93
CA GLU A 713 -12.38 20.81 -3.23
C GLU A 713 -10.85 20.86 -3.38
N ALA A 714 -10.18 19.69 -3.37
CA ALA A 714 -8.73 19.56 -3.48
C ALA A 714 -8.33 18.17 -4.03
N GLY A 715 -7.05 18.04 -4.41
CA GLY A 715 -6.48 16.80 -4.92
C GLY A 715 -7.10 16.34 -6.24
N THR A 716 -7.11 15.01 -6.45
CA THR A 716 -7.57 14.40 -7.71
C THR A 716 -8.80 13.52 -7.51
N LEU A 717 -9.79 13.68 -8.39
CA LEU A 717 -10.82 12.68 -8.66
C LEU A 717 -10.48 11.98 -9.98
N ALA A 718 -10.08 10.72 -9.91
CA ALA A 718 -9.79 9.88 -11.07
C ALA A 718 -10.99 9.01 -11.43
N VAL A 719 -11.50 9.17 -12.65
CA VAL A 719 -12.54 8.33 -13.25
C VAL A 719 -11.85 7.24 -14.06
N GLY A 720 -11.88 6.01 -13.56
CA GLY A 720 -11.11 4.87 -14.05
C GLY A 720 -9.69 4.79 -13.47
N ASP A 721 -9.09 3.61 -13.57
CA ASP A 721 -7.71 3.30 -13.12
C ASP A 721 -6.74 3.05 -14.30
N GLY A 722 -7.21 3.23 -15.54
CA GLY A 722 -6.45 2.96 -16.78
C GLY A 722 -6.70 1.55 -17.35
N GLU A 723 -7.18 0.61 -16.54
CA GLU A 723 -7.58 -0.74 -16.96
C GLU A 723 -9.11 -0.86 -17.00
N ARG A 724 -9.75 -0.52 -15.87
CA ARG A 724 -11.19 -0.44 -15.66
C ARG A 724 -11.67 0.98 -15.90
N ASN A 725 -12.77 1.09 -16.64
CA ASN A 725 -13.46 2.35 -16.84
C ASN A 725 -14.37 2.63 -15.63
N GLY A 726 -14.44 3.88 -15.19
CA GLY A 726 -15.49 4.38 -14.29
C GLY A 726 -16.38 5.42 -14.98
N THR A 727 -17.41 5.88 -14.27
CA THR A 727 -18.21 7.05 -14.68
C THR A 727 -18.41 8.03 -13.52
N LEU A 728 -18.79 9.27 -13.82
CA LEU A 728 -19.37 10.20 -12.84
C LEU A 728 -20.89 9.97 -12.73
N GLY A 729 -21.52 10.60 -11.73
CA GLY A 729 -22.97 10.76 -11.68
C GLY A 729 -23.53 11.68 -12.77
N THR A 730 -24.85 11.92 -12.75
CA THR A 730 -25.55 12.75 -13.76
C THR A 730 -25.68 14.23 -13.37
N GLY A 731 -25.38 14.58 -12.12
CA GLY A 731 -25.43 15.96 -11.61
C GLY A 731 -24.26 16.84 -12.07
N PRO A 732 -24.30 18.15 -11.75
CA PRO A 732 -23.21 19.08 -12.07
C PRO A 732 -21.93 18.76 -11.28
N VAL A 733 -20.77 19.16 -11.82
CA VAL A 733 -19.46 19.02 -11.19
C VAL A 733 -18.89 20.40 -10.86
N VAL A 734 -18.48 20.61 -9.62
CA VAL A 734 -17.70 21.77 -9.18
C VAL A 734 -16.27 21.30 -8.91
N ASN A 735 -15.33 21.68 -9.77
CA ASN A 735 -13.94 21.25 -9.71
C ASN A 735 -13.02 22.41 -9.29
N LYS A 736 -12.35 22.29 -8.14
CA LYS A 736 -11.27 23.19 -7.68
C LYS A 736 -9.89 22.53 -7.70
N GLY A 737 -9.82 21.21 -7.85
CA GLY A 737 -8.59 20.43 -7.97
C GLY A 737 -8.40 19.88 -9.38
N VAL A 738 -8.22 18.56 -9.48
CA VAL A 738 -8.07 17.84 -10.75
C VAL A 738 -9.21 16.85 -10.93
N LEU A 739 -9.93 16.95 -12.06
CA LEU A 739 -10.80 15.88 -12.54
C LEU A 739 -10.07 15.13 -13.66
N SER A 740 -9.64 13.91 -13.38
CA SER A 740 -8.90 13.08 -14.33
C SER A 740 -9.78 11.97 -14.89
N PHE A 741 -9.78 11.79 -16.21
CA PHE A 741 -10.36 10.62 -16.88
C PHE A 741 -9.24 9.68 -17.31
N ASN A 742 -9.05 8.61 -16.53
CA ASN A 742 -8.08 7.55 -16.78
C ASN A 742 -8.80 6.27 -17.25
N VAL A 743 -9.34 6.33 -18.47
CA VAL A 743 -10.21 5.29 -19.05
C VAL A 743 -9.56 4.65 -20.27
N SER A 744 -9.70 3.32 -20.40
CA SER A 744 -9.22 2.54 -21.55
C SER A 744 -10.25 2.48 -22.69
N GLY A 745 -11.54 2.63 -22.37
CA GLY A 745 -12.66 2.60 -23.30
C GLY A 745 -13.20 3.97 -23.71
N SER A 746 -14.44 3.99 -24.22
CA SER A 746 -15.14 5.22 -24.62
C SER A 746 -16.09 5.70 -23.51
N VAL A 747 -15.89 6.92 -23.03
CA VAL A 747 -16.70 7.54 -21.96
C VAL A 747 -17.24 8.90 -22.40
N PHE A 748 -18.47 9.20 -21.97
CA PHE A 748 -19.12 10.48 -22.20
C PHE A 748 -19.10 11.32 -20.92
N CYS A 749 -18.61 12.56 -21.01
CA CYS A 749 -18.82 13.56 -19.97
C CYS A 749 -20.17 14.25 -20.20
N ASN A 750 -21.19 13.76 -19.51
CA ASN A 750 -22.56 14.27 -19.61
C ASN A 750 -22.88 15.36 -18.57
N SER A 751 -21.96 15.68 -17.67
CA SER A 751 -22.13 16.72 -16.65
C SER A 751 -21.57 18.06 -17.12
N GLU A 752 -22.13 19.15 -16.58
CA GLU A 752 -21.51 20.47 -16.63
C GLU A 752 -20.45 20.56 -15.52
N ILE A 753 -19.22 20.87 -15.91
CA ILE A 753 -18.06 21.05 -15.02
C ILE A 753 -17.78 22.55 -14.90
N SER A 754 -17.74 23.03 -13.67
CA SER A 754 -17.48 24.42 -13.28
C SER A 754 -16.29 24.49 -12.29
N GLY A 755 -15.87 25.69 -11.91
CA GLY A 755 -14.82 25.92 -10.91
C GLY A 755 -13.43 26.24 -11.49
N THR A 756 -12.42 26.34 -10.62
CA THR A 756 -11.06 26.79 -10.99
C THR A 756 -10.10 25.66 -11.34
N GLY A 757 -10.52 24.41 -11.15
CA GLY A 757 -9.70 23.22 -11.34
C GLY A 757 -9.47 22.86 -12.81
N VAL A 758 -8.63 21.85 -13.01
CA VAL A 758 -8.18 21.37 -14.33
C VAL A 758 -8.91 20.07 -14.70
N LEU A 759 -9.27 19.94 -15.98
CA LEU A 759 -9.70 18.67 -16.58
C LEU A 759 -8.49 17.96 -17.19
N VAL A 760 -8.26 16.69 -16.82
CA VAL A 760 -7.13 15.91 -17.34
C VAL A 760 -7.63 14.63 -18.01
N LYS A 761 -7.01 14.26 -19.13
CA LYS A 761 -7.30 13.04 -19.89
C LYS A 761 -6.02 12.20 -19.99
N GLU A 762 -5.96 11.10 -19.25
CA GLU A 762 -4.76 10.24 -19.09
C GLU A 762 -4.85 8.91 -19.83
N GLY A 763 -5.99 8.22 -19.78
CA GLY A 763 -6.10 6.84 -20.27
C GLY A 763 -6.06 6.74 -21.80
N SER A 764 -5.78 5.57 -22.37
CA SER A 764 -5.69 5.38 -23.83
C SER A 764 -7.01 5.56 -24.59
N GLY A 765 -8.14 5.57 -23.87
CA GLY A 765 -9.48 5.59 -24.43
C GLY A 765 -9.94 6.93 -25.01
N LEU A 766 -11.25 7.01 -25.28
CA LEU A 766 -11.94 8.18 -25.85
C LEU A 766 -12.78 8.88 -24.77
N LEU A 767 -12.55 10.18 -24.56
CA LEU A 767 -13.42 11.04 -23.76
C LEU A 767 -14.22 11.95 -24.68
N THR A 768 -15.55 11.87 -24.66
CA THR A 768 -16.43 12.74 -25.45
C THR A 768 -17.08 13.80 -24.57
N VAL A 769 -16.90 15.07 -24.93
CA VAL A 769 -17.52 16.23 -24.25
C VAL A 769 -18.44 16.95 -25.23
N GLN A 770 -19.74 16.94 -24.93
CA GLN A 770 -20.79 17.51 -25.79
C GLN A 770 -21.52 18.68 -25.13
N LYS A 771 -21.49 18.78 -23.80
CA LYS A 771 -22.03 19.91 -23.07
C LYS A 771 -20.96 20.99 -22.92
N ARG A 772 -21.42 22.24 -22.91
CA ARG A 772 -20.58 23.39 -22.57
C ARG A 772 -20.07 23.25 -21.15
N GLN A 773 -18.78 23.50 -20.98
CA GLN A 773 -18.12 23.54 -19.69
C GLN A 773 -17.87 24.99 -19.26
N THR A 774 -17.79 25.22 -17.94
CA THR A 774 -17.64 26.56 -17.34
C THR A 774 -16.45 26.66 -16.39
N TYR A 775 -15.64 25.60 -16.22
CA TYR A 775 -14.39 25.67 -15.46
C TYR A 775 -13.38 26.63 -16.10
N THR A 776 -12.40 27.09 -15.33
CA THR A 776 -11.38 28.06 -15.81
C THR A 776 -9.95 27.55 -15.78
N GLY A 777 -9.66 26.43 -15.11
CA GLY A 777 -8.28 25.92 -14.94
C GLY A 777 -7.64 25.33 -16.20
N GLY A 778 -8.42 25.03 -17.24
CA GLY A 778 -7.91 24.48 -18.49
C GLY A 778 -8.11 22.97 -18.65
N THR A 779 -7.56 22.44 -19.73
CA THR A 779 -7.63 21.02 -20.11
C THR A 779 -6.26 20.50 -20.52
N THR A 780 -5.86 19.36 -19.96
CA THR A 780 -4.63 18.65 -20.34
C THR A 780 -4.99 17.28 -20.92
N VAL A 781 -4.39 16.93 -22.05
CA VAL A 781 -4.57 15.63 -22.71
C VAL A 781 -3.21 14.95 -22.85
N ASN A 782 -2.99 13.91 -22.04
CA ASN A 782 -1.76 13.16 -21.97
C ASN A 782 -1.80 11.90 -22.84
N ALA A 783 -2.94 11.22 -22.92
CA ALA A 783 -3.11 10.10 -23.84
C ALA A 783 -4.54 9.91 -24.38
N GLY A 784 -4.65 9.09 -25.42
CA GLY A 784 -5.91 8.77 -26.08
C GLY A 784 -6.52 9.98 -26.78
N THR A 785 -7.85 10.01 -26.91
CA THR A 785 -8.55 11.09 -27.62
C THR A 785 -9.54 11.84 -26.73
N LEU A 786 -9.47 13.17 -26.73
CA LEU A 786 -10.54 14.07 -26.29
C LEU A 786 -11.34 14.53 -27.51
N PHE A 787 -12.64 14.27 -27.53
CA PHE A 787 -13.53 14.59 -28.64
C PHE A 787 -14.54 15.66 -28.24
N LEU A 788 -14.45 16.83 -28.89
CA LEU A 788 -15.29 18.00 -28.61
C LEU A 788 -16.31 18.18 -29.72
N ILE A 789 -17.59 18.37 -29.35
CA ILE A 789 -18.69 18.48 -30.31
C ILE A 789 -19.37 19.86 -30.24
N SER A 790 -19.16 20.69 -31.26
CA SER A 790 -19.92 21.90 -31.60
C SER A 790 -20.16 22.91 -30.46
N GLY A 791 -19.22 23.82 -30.21
CA GLY A 791 -19.31 24.84 -29.15
C GLY A 791 -20.05 26.13 -29.52
N GLY A 792 -20.07 26.50 -30.81
CA GLY A 792 -20.65 27.78 -31.25
C GLY A 792 -19.98 28.99 -30.57
N LYS A 793 -20.76 30.05 -30.29
CA LYS A 793 -20.23 31.30 -29.69
C LYS A 793 -19.48 31.06 -28.37
N GLU A 794 -19.84 30.04 -27.60
CA GLU A 794 -19.46 29.94 -26.19
C GLU A 794 -18.49 28.79 -25.90
N GLY A 795 -18.08 28.05 -26.93
CA GLY A 795 -17.14 26.94 -26.84
C GLY A 795 -17.68 25.73 -26.07
N ILE A 796 -16.88 24.66 -26.07
CA ILE A 796 -17.12 23.45 -25.25
C ILE A 796 -16.23 23.47 -24.01
N ILE A 797 -14.96 23.85 -24.15
CA ILE A 797 -13.98 23.93 -23.06
C ILE A 797 -13.48 25.36 -22.86
N ARG A 798 -12.73 25.59 -21.78
CA ARG A 798 -12.24 26.91 -21.37
C ARG A 798 -10.81 26.84 -20.83
N GLY A 799 -10.14 27.99 -20.76
CA GLY A 799 -8.79 28.12 -20.22
C GLY A 799 -7.71 27.72 -21.23
N SER A 800 -6.58 27.21 -20.76
CA SER A 800 -5.53 26.67 -21.63
C SER A 800 -5.83 25.23 -22.03
N LEU A 801 -5.56 24.86 -23.28
CA LEU A 801 -5.57 23.48 -23.75
C LEU A 801 -4.12 23.02 -23.95
N VAL A 802 -3.72 21.94 -23.28
CA VAL A 802 -2.41 21.30 -23.45
C VAL A 802 -2.59 19.89 -24.02
N ILE A 803 -1.86 19.57 -25.08
CA ILE A 803 -1.90 18.28 -25.76
C ILE A 803 -0.47 17.72 -25.78
N ASN A 804 -0.20 16.79 -24.87
CA ASN A 804 1.12 16.17 -24.74
C ASN A 804 1.27 14.98 -25.69
N GLN A 805 2.48 14.44 -25.77
CA GLN A 805 2.81 13.28 -26.59
C GLN A 805 1.90 12.09 -26.24
N GLY A 806 1.26 11.51 -27.25
CA GLY A 806 0.28 10.43 -27.10
C GLY A 806 -1.17 10.91 -26.96
N GLY A 807 -1.38 12.20 -26.68
CA GLY A 807 -2.69 12.85 -26.64
C GLY A 807 -3.17 13.34 -28.01
N ARG A 808 -4.48 13.19 -28.25
CA ARG A 808 -5.17 13.72 -29.43
C ARG A 808 -6.40 14.51 -29.00
N VAL A 809 -6.64 15.67 -29.60
CA VAL A 809 -7.89 16.43 -29.44
C VAL A 809 -8.57 16.51 -30.80
N ALA A 810 -9.82 16.07 -30.88
CA ALA A 810 -10.60 16.13 -32.11
C ALA A 810 -11.75 17.12 -31.97
N LEU A 811 -11.73 18.14 -32.82
CA LEU A 811 -12.76 19.17 -32.91
C LEU A 811 -13.73 18.80 -34.05
N ARG A 812 -15.02 18.67 -33.71
CA ARG A 812 -16.08 18.41 -34.69
C ARG A 812 -17.24 19.37 -34.47
N GLY A 813 -17.81 19.95 -35.52
CA GLY A 813 -18.85 20.98 -35.38
C GLY A 813 -18.38 22.37 -35.72
N VAL A 814 -19.02 23.37 -35.11
CA VAL A 814 -18.68 24.79 -35.26
C VAL A 814 -18.07 25.29 -33.95
N ASP A 815 -16.96 26.03 -34.04
CA ASP A 815 -16.36 26.82 -32.96
C ASP A 815 -16.26 26.11 -31.60
N CYS A 816 -15.54 24.98 -31.53
CA CYS A 816 -15.37 24.21 -30.29
C CYS A 816 -14.63 25.00 -29.19
N PHE A 817 -13.85 26.02 -29.57
CA PHE A 817 -13.15 26.94 -28.67
C PHE A 817 -13.88 28.27 -28.42
N GLY A 818 -15.09 28.43 -28.97
CA GLY A 818 -15.88 29.64 -28.82
C GLY A 818 -15.53 30.75 -29.81
N ASN A 819 -16.42 31.73 -29.88
CA ASN A 819 -16.33 32.94 -30.70
C ASN A 819 -17.15 34.08 -30.05
N SER A 820 -17.09 34.21 -28.72
CA SER A 820 -17.88 35.15 -27.94
C SER A 820 -17.29 36.55 -27.97
N GLY A 821 -17.45 37.26 -29.09
CA GLY A 821 -16.89 38.60 -29.25
C GLY A 821 -15.37 38.57 -29.49
N ASN A 822 -14.61 39.42 -28.79
CA ASN A 822 -13.15 39.49 -28.90
C ASN A 822 -12.42 38.51 -27.96
N ASP A 823 -13.13 37.76 -27.11
CA ASP A 823 -12.55 36.85 -26.13
C ASP A 823 -12.81 35.38 -26.51
N ALA A 824 -11.75 34.61 -26.73
CA ALA A 824 -11.85 33.17 -26.90
C ALA A 824 -12.07 32.47 -25.55
N CYS A 825 -12.86 31.40 -25.56
CA CYS A 825 -13.03 30.58 -24.36
C CYS A 825 -11.74 29.81 -24.05
N VAL A 826 -10.99 29.42 -25.09
CA VAL A 826 -9.63 28.87 -24.99
C VAL A 826 -8.63 29.92 -25.44
N GLY A 827 -7.82 30.45 -24.52
CA GLY A 827 -6.84 31.51 -24.83
C GLY A 827 -5.48 31.01 -25.30
N ASN A 828 -5.11 29.79 -24.92
CA ASN A 828 -3.85 29.16 -25.31
C ASN A 828 -4.10 27.70 -25.71
N VAL A 829 -3.48 27.28 -26.81
CA VAL A 829 -3.46 25.90 -27.27
C VAL A 829 -2.00 25.49 -27.38
N GLU A 830 -1.55 24.54 -26.56
CA GLU A 830 -0.18 24.05 -26.53
C GLU A 830 -0.14 22.60 -27.02
N ILE A 831 0.63 22.33 -28.08
CA ILE A 831 0.74 21.02 -28.72
C ILE A 831 2.18 20.53 -28.57
N ASN A 832 2.43 19.81 -27.48
CA ASN A 832 3.73 19.30 -27.06
C ASN A 832 3.91 17.84 -27.50
N GLY A 833 4.17 17.62 -28.80
CA GLY A 833 4.27 16.28 -29.39
C GLY A 833 2.94 15.56 -29.62
N GLY A 834 1.81 16.13 -29.16
CA GLY A 834 0.46 15.62 -29.39
C GLY A 834 -0.16 16.04 -30.73
N THR A 835 -1.46 15.83 -30.89
CA THR A 835 -2.19 16.20 -32.12
C THR A 835 -3.50 16.95 -31.85
N LEU A 836 -3.71 18.07 -32.53
CA LEU A 836 -5.01 18.73 -32.65
C LEU A 836 -5.62 18.43 -34.04
N LEU A 837 -6.82 17.86 -34.07
CA LEU A 837 -7.53 17.43 -35.28
C LEU A 837 -8.75 18.32 -35.55
N LEU A 838 -8.81 18.92 -36.73
CA LEU A 838 -9.97 19.64 -37.27
C LEU A 838 -10.82 18.67 -38.09
N ASN A 839 -11.61 17.83 -37.41
CA ASN A 839 -12.27 16.66 -38.01
C ASN A 839 -13.67 16.97 -38.58
N ASP A 840 -13.85 18.18 -39.12
CA ASP A 840 -15.09 18.65 -39.74
C ASP A 840 -14.79 19.78 -40.74
N THR A 841 -15.59 19.90 -41.80
CA THR A 841 -15.51 20.99 -42.79
C THR A 841 -16.08 22.32 -42.27
N ARG A 842 -16.82 22.27 -41.17
CA ARG A 842 -17.39 23.45 -40.50
C ARG A 842 -16.31 24.25 -39.79
N ASN A 843 -16.55 25.55 -39.64
CA ASN A 843 -15.54 26.50 -39.18
C ASN A 843 -15.15 26.27 -37.72
N GLN A 844 -13.85 26.29 -37.46
CA GLN A 844 -13.27 26.42 -36.13
C GLN A 844 -12.58 27.78 -36.04
N THR A 845 -13.15 28.69 -35.27
CA THR A 845 -12.60 30.04 -35.09
C THR A 845 -11.44 30.05 -34.10
N PHE A 846 -10.33 30.65 -34.51
CA PHE A 846 -9.19 31.00 -33.68
C PHE A 846 -9.07 32.51 -33.68
N ARG A 847 -9.30 33.12 -32.51
CA ARG A 847 -9.34 34.56 -32.31
C ARG A 847 -8.82 34.91 -30.93
N ASN A 848 -7.85 35.80 -30.84
CA ASN A 848 -7.18 36.12 -29.57
C ASN A 848 -6.63 34.85 -28.87
N ILE A 849 -6.10 33.92 -29.68
CA ILE A 849 -5.53 32.65 -29.23
C ILE A 849 -4.04 32.64 -29.54
N THR A 850 -3.23 32.15 -28.60
CA THR A 850 -1.86 31.71 -28.90
C THR A 850 -1.86 30.21 -29.15
N VAL A 851 -1.40 29.78 -30.33
CA VAL A 851 -1.17 28.37 -30.64
C VAL A 851 0.32 28.12 -30.52
N THR A 852 0.71 27.43 -29.46
CA THR A 852 2.09 27.03 -29.18
C THR A 852 2.31 25.59 -29.66
N MET A 853 3.37 25.33 -30.41
CA MET A 853 3.70 23.99 -30.91
C MET A 853 5.16 23.65 -30.57
N ALA A 854 5.39 22.43 -30.07
CA ALA A 854 6.71 21.87 -29.82
C ALA A 854 6.72 20.40 -30.27
N GLY A 855 7.12 20.17 -31.52
CA GLY A 855 7.10 18.83 -32.15
C GLY A 855 5.71 18.22 -32.31
N GLY A 856 4.66 19.02 -32.14
CA GLY A 856 3.25 18.61 -32.22
C GLY A 856 2.64 18.85 -33.60
N MET A 857 1.43 18.31 -33.79
CA MET A 857 0.73 18.33 -35.08
C MET A 857 -0.65 18.99 -35.00
N LEU A 858 -0.97 19.84 -35.98
CA LEU A 858 -2.30 20.34 -36.28
C LEU A 858 -2.73 19.77 -37.63
N ASP A 859 -3.77 18.93 -37.63
CA ASP A 859 -4.12 18.14 -38.82
C ASP A 859 -5.64 17.94 -38.98
N SER A 860 -6.06 17.18 -40.01
CA SER A 860 -7.43 16.73 -40.22
C SER A 860 -7.45 15.33 -40.79
N GLU A 861 -8.34 14.47 -40.27
CA GLU A 861 -8.61 13.15 -40.87
C GLU A 861 -9.66 13.25 -41.99
N VAL A 862 -10.27 14.42 -42.22
CA VAL A 862 -11.25 14.64 -43.30
C VAL A 862 -10.53 14.94 -44.63
N LEU A 863 -10.30 13.88 -45.41
CA LEU A 863 -9.61 13.97 -46.71
C LEU A 863 -10.42 14.72 -47.79
N THR A 864 -11.75 14.73 -47.71
CA THR A 864 -12.63 15.44 -48.66
C THR A 864 -13.20 16.70 -48.02
N GLY A 865 -12.74 17.88 -48.46
CA GLY A 865 -13.22 19.19 -48.01
C GLY A 865 -12.25 19.95 -47.08
N LYS A 866 -11.26 19.26 -46.48
CA LYS A 866 -10.25 19.73 -45.49
C LYS A 866 -10.87 20.49 -44.30
N GLY A 867 -10.45 20.17 -43.07
CA GLY A 867 -10.85 20.94 -41.88
C GLY A 867 -10.53 22.44 -42.01
N GLY A 868 -11.47 23.31 -41.63
CA GLY A 868 -11.32 24.78 -41.76
C GLY A 868 -10.94 25.46 -40.45
N MET A 869 -9.74 26.03 -40.38
CA MET A 869 -9.26 26.86 -39.28
C MET A 869 -9.41 28.34 -39.66
N ASP A 870 -10.37 29.04 -39.06
CA ASP A 870 -10.61 30.46 -39.33
C ASP A 870 -9.75 31.30 -38.37
N VAL A 871 -8.66 31.86 -38.89
CA VAL A 871 -7.64 32.58 -38.11
C VAL A 871 -7.85 34.09 -38.22
N TRP A 872 -8.07 34.72 -37.07
CA TRP A 872 -8.13 36.19 -36.96
C TRP A 872 -6.72 36.79 -36.78
N THR A 873 -6.62 38.10 -37.02
CA THR A 873 -5.35 38.84 -37.01
C THR A 873 -4.69 38.93 -35.63
N ASP A 874 -5.43 38.64 -34.57
CA ASP A 874 -5.00 38.60 -33.18
C ASP A 874 -4.57 37.19 -32.74
N THR A 875 -4.61 36.20 -33.64
CA THR A 875 -4.08 34.85 -33.38
C THR A 875 -2.60 34.79 -33.72
N VAL A 876 -1.82 34.23 -32.80
CA VAL A 876 -0.36 34.08 -32.95
C VAL A 876 -0.01 32.60 -32.92
N PHE A 877 0.81 32.17 -33.89
CA PHE A 877 1.43 30.85 -33.86
C PHE A 877 2.85 30.99 -33.30
N GLN A 878 3.12 30.31 -32.20
CA GLN A 878 4.44 30.19 -31.59
C GLN A 878 4.93 28.77 -31.76
N VAL A 879 6.13 28.61 -32.30
CA VAL A 879 6.80 27.32 -32.40
C VAL A 879 8.03 27.37 -31.53
N ARG A 880 8.05 26.55 -30.48
CA ARG A 880 9.17 26.42 -29.56
C ARG A 880 10.21 25.44 -30.12
N ALA A 881 11.45 25.59 -29.69
CA ALA A 881 12.52 24.65 -30.05
C ALA A 881 12.17 23.21 -29.64
N ALA A 882 12.29 22.25 -30.56
CA ALA A 882 12.05 20.83 -30.34
C ALA A 882 12.96 19.96 -31.23
N GLU A 883 13.06 18.67 -30.91
CA GLU A 883 13.82 17.67 -31.70
C GLU A 883 13.11 17.24 -32.98
N LYS A 884 11.79 17.43 -33.04
CA LYS A 884 10.95 17.16 -34.20
C LYS A 884 10.29 18.45 -34.68
N ALA A 885 10.10 18.55 -35.98
CA ALA A 885 9.35 19.64 -36.59
C ALA A 885 7.91 19.65 -36.05
N SER A 886 7.39 20.85 -35.77
CA SER A 886 5.94 21.03 -35.62
C SER A 886 5.28 21.00 -36.99
N GLU A 887 4.07 20.45 -37.09
CA GLU A 887 3.42 20.22 -38.39
C GLU A 887 2.02 20.81 -38.45
N ILE A 888 1.71 21.54 -39.53
CA ILE A 888 0.36 21.97 -39.89
C ILE A 888 0.00 21.29 -41.23
N GLY A 889 -0.72 20.19 -41.15
CA GLY A 889 -1.07 19.29 -42.25
C GLY A 889 -2.56 19.28 -42.59
N ASN A 890 -2.91 18.87 -43.81
CA ASN A 890 -4.27 18.57 -44.33
C ASN A 890 -5.45 19.49 -43.97
N ILE A 891 -5.20 20.71 -43.49
CA ILE A 891 -6.23 21.70 -43.16
C ILE A 891 -6.19 22.91 -44.10
N ASN A 892 -7.24 23.73 -44.05
CA ASN A 892 -7.23 25.08 -44.61
C ASN A 892 -7.12 26.10 -43.47
N VAL A 893 -6.00 26.81 -43.39
CA VAL A 893 -5.80 27.99 -42.55
C VAL A 893 -6.36 29.21 -43.28
N ARG A 894 -7.52 29.70 -42.85
CA ARG A 894 -8.29 30.76 -43.51
C ARG A 894 -8.09 32.08 -42.80
N LEU A 895 -7.42 33.02 -43.44
CA LEU A 895 -7.04 34.32 -42.86
C LEU A 895 -8.19 35.34 -42.95
N ARG A 896 -8.63 35.91 -41.82
CA ARG A 896 -9.83 36.77 -41.75
C ARG A 896 -9.59 38.28 -41.79
N GLY A 897 -8.37 38.79 -41.68
CA GLY A 897 -8.11 40.24 -41.69
C GLY A 897 -6.87 40.66 -42.46
N GLY A 898 -6.65 41.97 -42.56
CA GLY A 898 -5.58 42.56 -43.38
C GLY A 898 -4.20 42.65 -42.71
N ASN A 899 -4.15 42.54 -41.38
CA ASN A 899 -2.87 42.43 -40.66
C ASN A 899 -2.29 41.01 -40.85
N PRO A 900 -0.96 40.87 -40.91
CA PRO A 900 -0.35 39.57 -41.12
C PRO A 900 -0.53 38.66 -39.92
N THR A 901 -0.95 37.41 -40.16
CA THR A 901 -0.88 36.34 -39.16
C THR A 901 0.58 36.00 -38.91
N ALA A 902 1.02 36.12 -37.66
CA ALA A 902 2.41 35.92 -37.28
C ALA A 902 2.69 34.45 -36.91
N PHE A 903 3.74 33.91 -37.52
CA PHE A 903 4.40 32.66 -37.14
C PHE A 903 5.76 33.03 -36.53
N VAL A 904 5.86 32.89 -35.21
CA VAL A 904 7.09 33.08 -34.44
C VAL A 904 7.72 31.71 -34.26
N VAL A 905 8.81 31.44 -34.97
CA VAL A 905 9.43 30.11 -35.00
C VAL A 905 10.82 30.19 -34.40
N GLU A 906 11.00 29.56 -33.25
CA GLU A 906 12.30 29.36 -32.60
C GLU A 906 13.10 28.28 -33.33
N ARG A 907 14.43 28.33 -33.18
CA ARG A 907 15.33 27.37 -33.80
C ARG A 907 15.51 26.17 -32.87
N GLY A 908 15.03 25.01 -33.29
CA GLY A 908 15.25 23.71 -32.67
C GLY A 908 16.44 22.96 -33.27
N THR A 909 16.52 21.67 -32.96
CA THR A 909 17.57 20.75 -33.47
C THR A 909 17.11 19.98 -34.71
N ALA A 910 15.82 20.02 -35.04
CA ALA A 910 15.27 19.43 -36.27
C ALA A 910 15.79 20.14 -37.54
N ALA A 911 15.81 19.43 -38.67
CA ALA A 911 16.19 20.01 -39.97
C ALA A 911 15.23 21.13 -40.42
N SER A 912 14.00 21.12 -39.91
CA SER A 912 12.97 22.13 -40.07
C SER A 912 12.21 22.26 -38.75
N ASP A 913 11.83 23.46 -38.34
CA ASP A 913 11.15 23.69 -37.05
C ASP A 913 9.62 23.71 -37.20
N LEU A 914 9.12 24.23 -38.32
CA LEU A 914 7.70 24.24 -38.66
C LEU A 914 7.47 23.84 -40.12
N ASN A 915 6.71 22.78 -40.35
CA ASN A 915 6.31 22.34 -41.69
C ASN A 915 4.82 22.60 -41.90
N ILE A 916 4.47 23.39 -42.93
CA ILE A 916 3.08 23.66 -43.32
C ILE A 916 2.82 23.11 -44.73
N SER A 917 2.16 21.95 -44.76
CA SER A 917 1.62 21.34 -45.98
C SER A 917 0.12 21.64 -46.16
N GLY A 918 -0.55 22.09 -45.10
CA GLY A 918 -1.90 22.67 -45.16
C GLY A 918 -1.95 23.92 -46.04
N ASN A 919 -3.14 24.24 -46.56
CA ASN A 919 -3.30 25.42 -47.40
C ASN A 919 -3.57 26.65 -46.52
N ILE A 920 -2.86 27.74 -46.76
CA ILE A 920 -3.16 29.07 -46.21
C ILE A 920 -3.93 29.86 -47.28
N VAL A 921 -5.16 30.25 -46.99
CA VAL A 921 -6.08 30.86 -47.95
C VAL A 921 -6.76 32.09 -47.35
N ASN A 922 -7.31 32.96 -48.19
CA ASN A 922 -8.14 34.06 -47.71
C ASN A 922 -9.49 33.53 -47.23
N PHE A 923 -9.98 34.07 -46.12
CA PHE A 923 -11.41 34.01 -45.82
C PHE A 923 -12.16 34.96 -46.77
N SER A 924 -13.35 34.55 -47.23
CA SER A 924 -14.13 35.22 -48.30
C SER A 924 -14.03 36.76 -48.30
N GLY A 925 -13.38 37.32 -49.32
CA GLY A 925 -13.26 38.77 -49.56
C GLY A 925 -12.11 39.48 -48.81
N ALA A 926 -11.42 38.82 -47.89
CA ALA A 926 -10.26 39.37 -47.19
C ALA A 926 -8.97 39.31 -48.04
N LYS A 927 -8.04 40.24 -47.79
CA LYS A 927 -6.65 40.20 -48.29
C LYS A 927 -5.72 39.79 -47.14
N GLY A 928 -5.73 38.52 -46.76
CA GLY A 928 -4.90 38.00 -45.68
C GLY A 928 -3.42 38.02 -46.01
N ALA A 929 -2.57 38.25 -45.00
CA ALA A 929 -1.12 38.28 -45.12
C ALA A 929 -0.47 37.32 -44.10
N VAL A 930 0.76 36.89 -44.37
CA VAL A 930 1.55 36.01 -43.49
C VAL A 930 2.85 36.71 -43.08
N ALA A 931 3.22 36.62 -41.81
CA ALA A 931 4.52 37.07 -41.32
C ALA A 931 5.29 35.93 -40.64
N LYS A 932 6.54 35.71 -41.04
CA LYS A 932 7.49 34.81 -40.38
C LYS A 932 8.46 35.64 -39.53
N SER A 933 8.67 35.21 -38.29
CA SER A 933 9.63 35.79 -37.35
C SER A 933 10.30 34.69 -36.53
N GLY A 934 11.31 35.04 -35.71
CA GLY A 934 12.13 34.09 -34.96
C GLY A 934 13.18 33.37 -35.81
N ASN A 935 14.20 32.80 -35.16
CA ASN A 935 15.41 32.31 -35.83
C ASN A 935 15.26 30.96 -36.56
N GLY A 936 14.16 30.25 -36.33
CA GLY A 936 13.94 28.91 -36.86
C GLY A 936 13.55 28.85 -38.34
N ILE A 937 13.46 27.63 -38.85
CA ILE A 937 13.16 27.28 -40.24
C ILE A 937 11.68 26.91 -40.37
N MET A 938 10.96 27.67 -41.20
CA MET A 938 9.57 27.38 -41.58
C MET A 938 9.50 26.94 -43.04
N VAL A 939 8.86 25.81 -43.32
CA VAL A 939 8.69 25.28 -44.68
C VAL A 939 7.23 25.40 -45.10
N LEU A 940 6.99 26.06 -46.24
CA LEU A 940 5.67 26.16 -46.87
C LEU A 940 5.63 25.30 -48.13
N SER A 941 4.80 24.26 -48.12
CA SER A 941 4.57 23.39 -49.30
C SER A 941 3.12 23.37 -49.77
N GLY A 942 2.19 23.84 -48.93
CA GLY A 942 0.76 23.91 -49.23
C GLY A 942 0.40 24.79 -50.43
N ARG A 943 -0.83 24.60 -50.94
CA ARG A 943 -1.39 25.36 -52.07
C ARG A 943 -2.00 26.66 -51.55
N ASN A 944 -1.17 27.69 -51.38
CA ASN A 944 -1.57 28.92 -50.70
C ASN A 944 -2.15 29.95 -51.68
N THR A 945 -3.21 30.65 -51.26
CA THR A 945 -3.95 31.61 -52.11
C THR A 945 -4.19 32.97 -51.46
N TYR A 946 -3.63 33.20 -50.26
CA TYR A 946 -3.68 34.52 -49.63
C TYR A 946 -3.03 35.59 -50.52
N SER A 947 -3.49 36.84 -50.41
CA SER A 947 -3.17 37.91 -51.38
C SER A 947 -2.65 39.20 -50.75
N GLY A 948 -2.62 39.31 -49.42
CA GLY A 948 -2.04 40.43 -48.68
C GLY A 948 -0.51 40.43 -48.64
N GLY A 949 0.14 39.32 -49.02
CA GLY A 949 1.60 39.17 -49.11
C GLY A 949 2.23 38.35 -48.00
N THR A 950 3.54 38.12 -48.11
CA THR A 950 4.36 37.36 -47.17
C THR A 950 5.51 38.25 -46.69
N THR A 951 5.65 38.42 -45.38
CA THR A 951 6.74 39.18 -44.77
C THR A 951 7.65 38.25 -43.99
N ILE A 952 8.97 38.33 -44.21
CA ILE A 952 9.97 37.55 -43.47
C ILE A 952 10.84 38.51 -42.67
N ASN A 953 10.58 38.58 -41.36
CA ASN A 953 11.26 39.45 -40.41
C ASN A 953 12.42 38.75 -39.67
N GLY A 954 12.58 37.44 -39.83
CA GLY A 954 13.60 36.68 -39.10
C GLY A 954 13.61 35.18 -39.42
N GLY A 955 14.81 34.58 -39.37
CA GLY A 955 15.03 33.16 -39.63
C GLY A 955 14.82 32.79 -41.09
N THR A 956 14.53 31.52 -41.36
CA THR A 956 14.40 31.01 -42.74
C THR A 956 12.95 30.65 -43.07
N LEU A 957 12.46 31.12 -44.22
CA LEU A 957 11.23 30.62 -44.84
C LEU A 957 11.60 29.89 -46.14
N VAL A 958 11.19 28.62 -46.25
CA VAL A 958 11.44 27.78 -47.43
C VAL A 958 10.16 27.69 -48.27
N ALA A 959 10.23 28.13 -49.52
CA ALA A 959 9.15 27.99 -50.49
C ALA A 959 9.29 26.68 -51.26
N ALA A 960 8.66 25.61 -50.75
CA ALA A 960 8.81 24.25 -51.25
C ALA A 960 7.79 23.86 -52.34
N SER A 961 6.96 24.79 -52.82
CA SER A 961 6.03 24.54 -53.94
C SER A 961 5.70 25.81 -54.73
N HIS A 962 5.21 25.65 -55.96
CA HIS A 962 4.87 26.74 -56.89
C HIS A 962 3.86 27.77 -56.34
N GLN A 963 3.08 27.38 -55.33
CA GLN A 963 2.05 28.23 -54.70
C GLN A 963 2.30 28.42 -53.21
N ALA A 964 3.53 28.20 -52.74
CA ALA A 964 3.88 28.27 -51.32
C ALA A 964 3.72 29.68 -50.73
N LEU A 965 3.91 30.74 -51.51
CA LEU A 965 3.95 32.13 -51.01
C LEU A 965 2.66 32.93 -51.25
N GLY A 966 1.58 32.26 -51.66
CA GLY A 966 0.34 32.95 -52.04
C GLY A 966 0.50 33.76 -53.33
N THR A 967 -0.29 34.82 -53.48
CA THR A 967 -0.34 35.66 -54.70
C THR A 967 0.09 37.10 -54.49
N GLY A 968 0.33 37.50 -53.23
CA GLY A 968 0.78 38.84 -52.87
C GLY A 968 2.28 39.03 -53.04
N GLN A 969 2.75 40.24 -52.75
CA GLN A 969 4.18 40.56 -52.71
C GLN A 969 4.86 39.84 -51.54
N VAL A 970 6.10 39.40 -51.74
CA VAL A 970 6.97 38.84 -50.71
C VAL A 970 7.99 39.91 -50.31
N ALA A 971 8.10 40.23 -49.03
CA ALA A 971 9.08 41.15 -48.48
C ALA A 971 10.02 40.42 -47.52
N VAL A 972 11.33 40.53 -47.75
CA VAL A 972 12.37 39.95 -46.91
C VAL A 972 13.16 41.09 -46.26
N HIS A 973 13.15 41.13 -44.93
CA HIS A 973 13.80 42.17 -44.13
C HIS A 973 15.09 41.64 -43.47
N SER A 974 15.81 42.52 -42.76
CA SER A 974 17.00 42.18 -41.97
C SER A 974 16.80 40.95 -41.09
N GLY A 975 17.76 40.02 -41.13
CA GLY A 975 17.72 38.77 -40.35
C GLY A 975 16.74 37.70 -40.90
N GLY A 976 15.98 38.01 -41.95
CA GLY A 976 15.14 37.07 -42.69
C GLY A 976 15.84 36.49 -43.92
N CYS A 977 15.58 35.21 -44.19
CA CYS A 977 16.04 34.50 -45.38
C CYS A 977 14.86 33.81 -46.08
N LEU A 978 14.69 34.06 -47.39
CA LEU A 978 13.79 33.31 -48.26
C LEU A 978 14.61 32.31 -49.06
N VAL A 979 14.35 31.02 -48.86
CA VAL A 979 14.94 29.93 -49.65
C VAL A 979 13.93 29.49 -50.70
N LEU A 980 14.34 29.60 -51.96
CA LEU A 980 13.59 29.20 -53.14
C LEU A 980 13.97 27.76 -53.47
N SER A 981 12.98 26.87 -53.63
CA SER A 981 13.11 25.39 -53.61
C SER A 981 13.40 24.81 -52.22
N GLY A 982 12.98 23.55 -51.99
CA GLY A 982 13.12 22.87 -50.70
C GLY A 982 14.57 22.78 -50.20
N THR A 983 14.75 22.41 -48.93
CA THR A 983 16.08 22.17 -48.34
C THR A 983 16.60 20.78 -48.73
N GLY A 984 17.62 20.67 -49.58
CA GLY A 984 18.29 19.41 -49.92
C GLY A 984 18.62 19.22 -51.41
N ALA A 985 19.48 18.25 -51.72
CA ALA A 985 19.96 17.99 -53.09
C ALA A 985 18.89 17.48 -54.07
N ASP A 986 17.75 16.97 -53.56
CA ASP A 986 16.62 16.42 -54.34
C ASP A 986 15.41 17.37 -54.41
N ALA A 987 15.58 18.65 -54.09
CA ALA A 987 14.48 19.61 -54.11
C ALA A 987 13.93 19.84 -55.54
N ALA A 988 12.61 19.66 -55.72
CA ALA A 988 11.96 19.91 -57.00
C ALA A 988 12.07 21.40 -57.40
N ALA A 989 12.29 21.66 -58.70
CA ALA A 989 12.28 23.02 -59.23
C ALA A 989 10.94 23.70 -58.93
N VAL A 990 10.99 24.91 -58.36
CA VAL A 990 9.81 25.71 -58.03
C VAL A 990 9.70 26.88 -59.00
N SER A 991 8.49 27.16 -59.49
CA SER A 991 8.17 28.37 -60.26
C SER A 991 7.29 29.30 -59.45
N LEU A 992 7.71 30.56 -59.28
CA LEU A 992 7.01 31.56 -58.46
C LEU A 992 6.63 32.79 -59.28
N GLY A 993 5.36 33.18 -59.20
CA GLY A 993 4.83 34.39 -59.82
C GLY A 993 4.76 35.61 -58.92
N ASN A 994 5.23 35.50 -57.67
CA ASN A 994 5.21 36.59 -56.71
C ASN A 994 6.19 37.69 -57.09
N ASN A 995 5.83 38.94 -56.78
CA ASN A 995 6.83 39.99 -56.71
C ASN A 995 7.65 39.81 -55.42
N ILE A 996 8.97 39.78 -55.52
CA ILE A 996 9.88 39.61 -54.38
C ILE A 996 10.61 40.92 -54.14
N LEU A 997 10.58 41.41 -52.92
CA LEU A 997 11.34 42.58 -52.47
C LEU A 997 12.25 42.15 -51.33
N VAL A 998 13.55 42.10 -51.59
CA VAL A 998 14.58 41.89 -50.57
C VAL A 998 15.12 43.26 -50.21
N LYS A 999 15.10 43.56 -48.91
CA LYS A 999 15.46 44.88 -48.41
C LYS A 999 15.98 44.85 -46.99
N ASP A 1000 16.46 45.99 -46.51
CA ASP A 1000 16.90 46.17 -45.12
C ASP A 1000 17.97 45.13 -44.69
N GLY A 1001 18.75 44.57 -45.62
CA GLY A 1001 19.72 43.50 -45.34
C GLY A 1001 19.18 42.07 -45.31
N GLY A 1002 17.97 41.84 -45.85
CA GLY A 1002 17.39 40.51 -46.01
C GLY A 1002 18.15 39.62 -47.01
N THR A 1003 17.90 38.31 -46.93
CA THR A 1003 18.60 37.30 -47.74
C THR A 1003 17.63 36.52 -48.66
N LEU A 1004 18.05 36.30 -49.90
CA LEU A 1004 17.40 35.41 -50.87
C LEU A 1004 18.37 34.29 -51.24
N ALA A 1005 17.92 33.05 -51.29
CA ALA A 1005 18.77 31.90 -51.56
C ALA A 1005 18.03 30.81 -52.36
N GLY A 1006 18.77 29.82 -52.86
CA GLY A 1006 18.23 28.64 -53.53
C GLY A 1006 17.95 28.85 -55.02
N SER A 1007 17.14 27.97 -55.60
CA SER A 1007 16.84 27.89 -57.03
C SER A 1007 15.35 27.98 -57.33
N ALA A 1008 14.99 28.74 -58.36
CA ALA A 1008 13.62 28.81 -58.85
C ALA A 1008 13.53 29.42 -60.25
N THR A 1009 12.39 29.17 -60.89
CA THR A 1009 11.93 29.93 -62.05
C THR A 1009 11.04 31.09 -61.58
N LEU A 1010 11.44 32.33 -61.84
CA LEU A 1010 10.73 33.53 -61.43
C LEU A 1010 10.00 34.14 -62.63
N THR A 1011 8.71 34.45 -62.48
CA THR A 1011 7.92 35.18 -63.49
C THR A 1011 7.46 36.55 -63.00
N GLY A 1012 7.55 36.82 -61.70
CA GLY A 1012 7.25 38.12 -61.08
C GLY A 1012 8.48 39.03 -60.97
N ASN A 1013 8.28 40.29 -60.59
CA ASN A 1013 9.38 41.24 -60.42
C ASN A 1013 10.15 40.92 -59.12
N THR A 1014 11.48 40.88 -59.20
CA THR A 1014 12.34 40.74 -58.01
C THR A 1014 13.20 41.98 -57.87
N THR A 1015 13.16 42.63 -56.71
CA THR A 1015 13.99 43.79 -56.38
C THR A 1015 14.90 43.44 -55.21
N MET A 1016 16.20 43.58 -55.41
CA MET A 1016 17.24 43.54 -54.39
C MET A 1016 17.63 44.98 -54.04
N GLU A 1017 17.14 45.53 -52.93
CA GLU A 1017 17.53 46.88 -52.48
C GLU A 1017 18.96 46.90 -51.93
N ALA A 1018 19.55 48.09 -51.80
CA ALA A 1018 20.89 48.27 -51.23
C ALA A 1018 21.04 47.55 -49.88
N GLY A 1019 22.14 46.81 -49.70
CA GLY A 1019 22.42 46.02 -48.49
C GLY A 1019 21.83 44.60 -48.48
N SER A 1020 20.91 44.28 -49.39
CA SER A 1020 20.31 42.94 -49.51
C SER A 1020 21.31 41.90 -50.00
N ILE A 1021 21.11 40.64 -49.65
CA ILE A 1021 22.03 39.52 -49.93
C ILE A 1021 21.34 38.48 -50.81
N PHE A 1022 21.96 38.10 -51.92
CA PHE A 1022 21.65 36.85 -52.62
C PHE A 1022 22.72 35.81 -52.27
N GLU A 1023 22.33 34.70 -51.62
CA GLU A 1023 23.24 33.64 -51.22
C GLU A 1023 23.37 32.57 -52.32
N LEU A 1024 24.63 32.30 -52.68
CA LEU A 1024 25.04 31.28 -53.63
C LEU A 1024 25.75 30.15 -52.89
N SER A 1025 25.32 28.92 -53.16
CA SER A 1025 25.97 27.68 -52.74
C SER A 1025 26.56 27.00 -53.96
N LEU A 1026 27.85 26.66 -53.86
CA LEU A 1026 28.61 26.01 -54.93
C LEU A 1026 29.10 24.64 -54.46
N SER A 1027 28.84 23.62 -55.28
CA SER A 1027 29.29 22.24 -55.05
C SER A 1027 30.01 21.67 -56.27
N ILE A 1028 31.07 20.92 -55.99
CA ILE A 1028 31.86 20.16 -56.97
C ILE A 1028 31.96 18.73 -56.42
N GLY A 1029 31.41 17.76 -57.14
CA GLY A 1029 31.43 16.34 -56.76
C GLY A 1029 30.04 15.70 -56.73
N GLY A 1030 29.61 15.19 -57.89
CA GLY A 1030 28.53 14.21 -58.00
C GLY A 1030 29.08 12.80 -58.29
N PRO A 1031 28.24 11.77 -58.49
CA PRO A 1031 28.65 10.39 -58.77
C PRO A 1031 29.61 10.20 -59.98
N ALA A 1032 29.85 11.27 -60.75
CA ALA A 1032 30.69 11.32 -61.94
C ALA A 1032 31.91 12.28 -61.84
N GLY A 1033 32.27 12.79 -60.66
CA GLY A 1033 33.56 13.47 -60.42
C GLY A 1033 33.72 14.92 -60.93
N ASP A 1034 33.11 15.32 -62.06
CA ASP A 1034 33.53 16.57 -62.77
C ASP A 1034 32.42 17.64 -62.98
N THR A 1035 31.25 17.52 -62.36
CA THR A 1035 30.13 18.47 -62.60
C THR A 1035 30.09 19.59 -61.55
N LEU A 1036 30.35 20.83 -61.98
CA LEU A 1036 30.12 22.05 -61.21
C LEU A 1036 28.62 22.34 -61.13
N ALA A 1037 28.07 22.49 -59.93
CA ALA A 1037 26.67 22.86 -59.72
C ALA A 1037 26.56 24.01 -58.71
N CYS A 1038 25.80 25.05 -59.08
CA CYS A 1038 25.37 26.11 -58.19
C CYS A 1038 23.84 26.17 -58.13
N ASN A 1039 23.29 26.78 -57.09
CA ASN A 1039 21.90 27.22 -57.16
C ASN A 1039 21.76 28.34 -58.20
N SER A 1040 20.85 28.15 -59.16
CA SER A 1040 20.55 29.12 -60.22
C SER A 1040 19.10 29.60 -60.17
N LEU A 1041 18.87 30.82 -60.64
CA LEU A 1041 17.56 31.40 -60.89
C LEU A 1041 17.31 31.46 -62.41
N MET A 1042 16.14 31.02 -62.85
CA MET A 1042 15.67 31.21 -64.22
C MET A 1042 14.64 32.35 -64.23
N LEU A 1043 14.90 33.45 -64.92
CA LEU A 1043 13.97 34.57 -65.06
C LEU A 1043 13.14 34.37 -66.32
N GLN A 1044 11.93 33.83 -66.18
CA GLN A 1044 11.08 33.57 -67.35
C GLN A 1044 10.35 34.83 -67.84
N SER A 1045 10.02 35.75 -66.94
CA SER A 1045 9.45 37.07 -67.23
C SER A 1045 9.64 38.05 -66.07
N GLY A 1046 9.37 39.34 -66.29
CA GLY A 1046 9.41 40.37 -65.25
C GLY A 1046 10.77 41.06 -65.14
N VAL A 1047 10.92 41.91 -64.13
CA VAL A 1047 12.16 42.68 -63.89
C VAL A 1047 12.89 42.15 -62.66
N PHE A 1048 14.13 41.71 -62.84
CA PHE A 1048 15.08 41.49 -61.75
C PHE A 1048 15.95 42.74 -61.60
N ARG A 1049 15.66 43.56 -60.58
CA ARG A 1049 16.35 44.83 -60.32
C ARG A 1049 17.30 44.68 -59.15
N ILE A 1050 18.54 45.08 -59.35
CA ILE A 1050 19.61 45.10 -58.34
C ILE A 1050 19.98 46.56 -58.10
N ASP A 1051 19.64 47.09 -56.94
CA ASP A 1051 20.04 48.45 -56.58
C ASP A 1051 21.52 48.46 -56.12
N ALA A 1052 22.18 49.60 -56.32
CA ALA A 1052 23.57 49.77 -55.97
C ALA A 1052 23.80 49.49 -54.47
N GLY A 1053 24.67 48.52 -54.17
CA GLY A 1053 24.97 48.09 -52.80
C GLY A 1053 24.30 46.76 -52.39
N ALA A 1054 23.49 46.13 -53.24
CA ALA A 1054 23.09 44.74 -53.04
C ALA A 1054 24.27 43.78 -53.32
N MET A 1055 24.34 42.67 -52.57
CA MET A 1055 25.49 41.77 -52.56
C MET A 1055 25.13 40.36 -53.04
N LEU A 1056 26.05 39.73 -53.78
CA LEU A 1056 26.08 38.29 -54.00
C LEU A 1056 27.08 37.70 -53.00
N LYS A 1057 26.62 36.80 -52.13
CA LYS A 1057 27.46 36.16 -51.12
C LYS A 1057 27.65 34.69 -51.45
N LEU A 1058 28.89 34.24 -51.56
CA LEU A 1058 29.23 32.82 -51.70
C LEU A 1058 29.20 32.16 -50.32
N ALA A 1059 28.05 31.59 -49.94
CA ALA A 1059 27.73 31.16 -48.58
C ALA A 1059 28.25 29.76 -48.22
N ALA A 1060 28.36 28.86 -49.20
CA ALA A 1060 28.92 27.54 -49.03
C ALA A 1060 29.69 27.12 -50.28
N LEU A 1061 30.87 26.55 -50.06
CA LEU A 1061 31.76 26.07 -51.12
C LEU A 1061 32.27 24.67 -50.75
N THR A 1062 31.74 23.65 -51.42
CA THR A 1062 32.21 22.27 -51.27
C THR A 1062 33.00 21.91 -52.52
N ILE A 1063 34.32 21.86 -52.40
CA ILE A 1063 35.24 21.54 -53.48
C ILE A 1063 35.93 20.21 -53.16
N ASP A 1064 35.84 19.24 -54.07
CA ASP A 1064 36.79 18.13 -54.08
C ASP A 1064 38.13 18.65 -54.62
N TYR A 1065 39.26 18.32 -53.97
CA TYR A 1065 40.59 18.82 -54.33
C TYR A 1065 41.14 18.15 -55.61
N SER A 1066 40.32 18.02 -56.65
CA SER A 1066 40.81 17.60 -57.96
C SER A 1066 41.71 18.70 -58.53
N THR A 1067 42.85 18.30 -59.08
CA THR A 1067 43.91 19.22 -59.53
C THR A 1067 43.55 20.01 -60.79
N ASP A 1068 42.43 19.70 -61.47
CA ASP A 1068 42.04 20.30 -62.74
C ASP A 1068 41.08 21.50 -62.62
N PHE A 1069 40.40 21.65 -61.48
CA PHE A 1069 39.50 22.78 -61.23
C PHE A 1069 40.26 24.12 -61.15
N TRP A 1070 41.35 24.13 -60.39
CA TRP A 1070 42.06 25.36 -60.01
C TRP A 1070 42.81 26.02 -61.18
N ASP A 1071 43.22 25.24 -62.19
CA ASP A 1071 44.04 25.70 -63.31
C ASP A 1071 43.23 26.15 -64.54
N THR A 1072 41.90 26.07 -64.51
CA THR A 1072 41.04 26.44 -65.64
C THR A 1072 39.99 27.47 -65.27
N SER A 1073 39.81 28.50 -66.11
CA SER A 1073 38.70 29.44 -65.94
C SER A 1073 37.35 28.73 -66.05
N ARG A 1074 36.44 29.00 -65.11
CA ARG A 1074 35.10 28.40 -65.08
C ARG A 1074 34.05 29.50 -65.03
N ILE A 1075 32.99 29.38 -65.83
CA ILE A 1075 31.85 30.29 -65.85
C ILE A 1075 30.65 29.54 -65.29
N LEU A 1076 30.00 30.11 -64.29
CA LEU A 1076 28.77 29.58 -63.70
C LEU A 1076 27.65 30.58 -63.91
N ASN A 1077 26.62 30.16 -64.65
CA ASN A 1077 25.41 30.94 -64.76
C ASN A 1077 24.53 30.71 -63.53
N PHE A 1078 24.31 31.77 -62.74
CA PHE A 1078 23.45 31.70 -61.55
C PHE A 1078 22.16 32.51 -61.72
N ILE A 1079 22.05 33.35 -62.75
CA ILE A 1079 20.80 33.97 -63.18
C ILE A 1079 20.73 33.88 -64.70
N ASP A 1080 19.79 33.09 -65.22
CA ASP A 1080 19.54 32.91 -66.65
C ASP A 1080 18.25 33.63 -67.05
N GLY A 1081 18.35 34.55 -68.01
CA GLY A 1081 17.26 35.43 -68.44
C GLY A 1081 16.56 34.97 -69.72
N GLY A 1082 15.29 34.59 -69.61
CA GLY A 1082 14.43 34.30 -70.75
C GLY A 1082 14.07 35.53 -71.60
N ASP A 1083 13.45 35.29 -72.76
CA ASP A 1083 13.15 36.32 -73.77
C ASP A 1083 12.40 37.55 -73.25
N ASN A 1084 11.54 37.35 -72.24
CA ASN A 1084 10.65 38.37 -71.67
C ASN A 1084 11.08 38.86 -70.27
N ALA A 1085 12.29 38.53 -69.83
CA ALA A 1085 12.85 39.02 -68.58
C ALA A 1085 13.80 40.19 -68.82
N MET A 1086 13.91 41.07 -67.81
CA MET A 1086 14.86 42.19 -67.82
C MET A 1086 15.66 42.19 -66.52
N LEU A 1087 16.99 42.13 -66.63
CA LEU A 1087 17.90 42.18 -65.49
C LEU A 1087 18.65 43.52 -65.46
N THR A 1088 18.51 44.27 -64.38
CA THR A 1088 19.07 45.64 -64.24
C THR A 1088 19.92 45.78 -62.99
N GLY A 1089 20.99 46.58 -63.09
CA GLY A 1089 22.01 46.72 -62.04
C GLY A 1089 23.02 45.58 -62.00
N ASN A 1090 23.88 45.59 -60.97
CA ASN A 1090 24.96 44.64 -60.72
C ASN A 1090 25.10 44.38 -59.21
N PHE A 1091 25.48 43.16 -58.83
CA PHE A 1091 25.85 42.82 -57.46
C PHE A 1091 27.29 43.24 -57.14
N THR A 1092 27.55 43.55 -55.87
CA THR A 1092 28.90 43.45 -55.29
C THR A 1092 29.14 42.01 -54.84
N LEU A 1093 30.31 41.45 -55.11
CA LEU A 1093 30.66 40.09 -54.70
C LEU A 1093 31.26 40.07 -53.29
N ASP A 1094 30.75 39.19 -52.43
CA ASP A 1094 31.33 38.85 -51.12
C ASP A 1094 31.76 37.37 -51.10
N THR A 1095 33.07 37.15 -51.06
CA THR A 1095 33.71 35.83 -50.99
C THR A 1095 34.26 35.49 -49.61
N SER A 1096 34.00 36.33 -48.59
CA SER A 1096 34.61 36.18 -47.25
C SER A 1096 34.31 34.84 -46.58
N ALA A 1097 33.21 34.18 -46.94
CA ALA A 1097 32.80 32.87 -46.42
C ALA A 1097 33.28 31.68 -47.27
N ALA A 1098 33.87 31.92 -48.45
CA ALA A 1098 34.25 30.85 -49.37
C ALA A 1098 35.49 30.06 -48.88
N GLY A 1099 36.36 30.68 -48.08
CA GLY A 1099 37.73 30.21 -47.80
C GLY A 1099 38.76 31.04 -48.58
N ASP A 1100 39.98 31.16 -48.06
CA ASP A 1100 41.03 31.96 -48.70
C ASP A 1100 41.69 31.18 -49.85
N TYR A 1101 41.21 31.40 -51.07
CA TYR A 1101 41.78 30.82 -52.30
C TYR A 1101 42.49 31.84 -53.18
N SER A 1102 42.82 33.01 -52.63
CA SER A 1102 43.53 34.06 -53.34
C SER A 1102 44.87 33.58 -53.94
N ALA A 1103 45.45 32.51 -53.39
CA ALA A 1103 46.64 31.85 -53.93
C ALA A 1103 46.41 31.10 -55.26
N TYR A 1104 45.19 30.66 -55.56
CA TYR A 1104 44.87 29.84 -56.74
C TYR A 1104 44.14 30.61 -57.85
N GLY A 1105 43.40 31.67 -57.50
CA GLY A 1105 42.64 32.48 -58.46
C GLY A 1105 41.64 33.41 -57.77
N GLU A 1106 40.88 34.14 -58.58
CA GLU A 1106 39.86 35.09 -58.11
C GLU A 1106 38.49 34.82 -58.73
N TRP A 1107 37.45 35.05 -57.93
CA TRP A 1107 36.07 35.07 -58.40
C TRP A 1107 35.68 36.47 -58.84
N SER A 1108 35.05 36.58 -60.01
CA SER A 1108 34.50 37.82 -60.54
C SER A 1108 33.07 37.63 -61.04
N LEU A 1109 32.35 38.75 -61.23
CA LEU A 1109 31.01 38.74 -61.81
C LEU A 1109 31.06 39.28 -63.22
N GLN A 1110 30.40 38.56 -64.15
CA GLN A 1110 30.25 38.97 -65.53
C GLN A 1110 28.79 38.95 -65.92
N LYS A 1111 28.32 40.06 -66.48
CA LYS A 1111 26.98 40.19 -67.04
C LYS A 1111 27.05 39.97 -68.55
N SER A 1112 26.09 39.25 -69.13
CA SER A 1112 26.02 39.06 -70.57
C SER A 1112 25.80 40.38 -71.31
N GLU A 1113 26.20 40.46 -72.58
CA GLU A 1113 26.08 41.69 -73.39
C GLU A 1113 24.62 42.15 -73.55
N ASP A 1114 23.67 41.20 -73.63
CA ASP A 1114 22.24 41.48 -73.69
C ASP A 1114 21.62 41.80 -72.31
N SER A 1115 22.44 41.79 -71.25
CA SER A 1115 22.06 42.05 -69.87
C SER A 1115 20.95 41.14 -69.35
N LYS A 1116 20.86 39.90 -69.85
CA LYS A 1116 19.89 38.90 -69.42
C LYS A 1116 20.44 37.91 -68.41
N ASP A 1117 21.74 37.61 -68.49
CA ASP A 1117 22.39 36.62 -67.63
C ASP A 1117 23.39 37.25 -66.66
N MET A 1118 23.50 36.68 -65.46
CA MET A 1118 24.62 36.92 -64.54
C MET A 1118 25.43 35.66 -64.35
N ASN A 1119 26.72 35.77 -64.63
CA ASN A 1119 27.68 34.71 -64.46
C ASN A 1119 28.67 35.04 -63.34
N MET A 1120 29.05 34.01 -62.58
CA MET A 1120 30.19 34.05 -61.67
C MET A 1120 31.35 33.32 -62.36
N VAL A 1121 32.52 33.97 -62.40
CA VAL A 1121 33.67 33.49 -63.17
C VAL A 1121 34.86 33.27 -62.26
N TRP A 1122 35.37 32.04 -62.21
CA TRP A 1122 36.65 31.71 -61.60
C TRP A 1122 37.76 32.00 -62.62
N THR A 1123 38.76 32.76 -62.21
CA THR A 1123 39.96 33.03 -63.00
C THR A 1123 41.19 32.58 -62.23
N PRO A 1124 41.91 31.54 -62.70
CA PRO A 1124 43.16 31.11 -62.09
C PRO A 1124 44.22 32.21 -62.09
N ASN A 1125 45.11 32.21 -61.10
CA ASN A 1125 46.31 33.06 -61.12
C ASN A 1125 47.30 32.58 -62.20
N GLU A 1126 48.07 33.49 -62.82
CA GLU A 1126 49.11 33.09 -63.78
C GLU A 1126 50.20 32.22 -63.14
N VAL A 1127 50.46 31.03 -63.70
CA VAL A 1127 51.46 30.06 -63.18
C VAL A 1127 52.88 30.63 -63.32
N SER A 1128 53.60 30.78 -62.21
CA SER A 1128 55.08 30.78 -62.20
C SER A 1128 55.58 29.37 -61.86
N ALA A 1129 56.65 28.95 -62.54
CA ALA A 1129 57.19 27.58 -62.67
C ALA A 1129 57.33 26.76 -61.34
N PRO A 1130 57.43 25.41 -61.42
CA PRO A 1130 57.04 24.50 -60.34
C PRO A 1130 58.04 24.49 -59.18
N VAL A 1131 57.54 24.51 -57.95
CA VAL A 1131 58.31 24.12 -56.76
C VAL A 1131 57.75 22.81 -56.23
N SER A 1132 58.60 21.80 -56.21
CA SER A 1132 58.36 20.49 -55.64
C SER A 1132 58.28 20.53 -54.11
N MET A 1133 57.22 19.98 -53.51
CA MET A 1133 57.27 19.21 -52.26
C MET A 1133 56.17 18.14 -52.33
N GLN A 1134 56.52 16.91 -52.68
CA GLN A 1134 56.69 15.80 -51.74
C GLN A 1134 55.58 15.65 -50.69
N SER A 1135 54.84 14.55 -50.87
CA SER A 1135 53.99 13.84 -49.93
C SER A 1135 54.66 13.46 -48.60
N ALA A 1136 53.79 13.19 -47.62
CA ALA A 1136 53.97 12.48 -46.34
C ALA A 1136 54.21 13.38 -45.11
N ALA A 1137 53.61 13.15 -43.95
CA ALA A 1137 52.52 12.29 -43.51
C ALA A 1137 52.16 12.70 -42.07
N PHE A 1138 50.89 12.50 -41.72
CA PHE A 1138 50.34 12.21 -40.39
C PHE A 1138 51.34 12.08 -39.21
N THR A 1139 51.10 12.85 -38.15
CA THR A 1139 50.99 12.29 -36.80
C THR A 1139 49.92 13.03 -36.01
N ALA A 1140 48.83 12.32 -35.76
CA ALA A 1140 47.85 12.62 -34.73
C ALA A 1140 48.47 12.39 -33.33
N ALA A 1141 48.22 13.30 -32.40
CA ALA A 1141 48.17 13.05 -30.97
C ALA A 1141 47.26 14.10 -30.33
N ALA A 1142 46.18 13.63 -29.71
CA ALA A 1142 45.17 14.40 -28.99
C ALA A 1142 45.76 15.07 -27.72
N PRO A 1143 44.98 15.92 -27.02
CA PRO A 1143 44.09 15.33 -26.02
C PRO A 1143 42.67 15.89 -26.03
N VAL A 1144 41.75 14.97 -25.83
CA VAL A 1144 40.38 15.17 -25.33
C VAL A 1144 40.43 15.83 -23.94
N PRO A 1145 39.45 16.67 -23.60
CA PRO A 1145 38.62 16.39 -22.40
C PRO A 1145 37.13 16.43 -22.80
N GLU A 1146 36.44 15.29 -22.79
CA GLU A 1146 35.62 14.73 -21.70
C GLU A 1146 34.24 15.39 -21.62
N PRO A 1147 33.17 14.68 -22.04
CA PRO A 1147 31.85 14.82 -21.47
C PRO A 1147 31.69 13.79 -20.33
N SER A 1148 31.55 14.25 -19.08
CA SER A 1148 31.00 13.38 -18.03
C SER A 1148 30.30 14.16 -16.91
N ALA A 1149 28.99 13.98 -16.85
CA ALA A 1149 28.18 13.72 -15.65
C ALA A 1149 26.73 13.50 -16.13
N ALA A 1150 26.31 12.24 -16.31
CA ALA A 1150 25.55 11.44 -15.34
C ALA A 1150 24.05 11.81 -15.40
N VAL A 1151 23.08 10.92 -15.57
CA VAL A 1151 22.80 9.69 -14.85
C VAL A 1151 21.76 8.90 -15.68
N LEU A 1152 21.93 7.59 -15.81
CA LEU A 1152 20.78 6.67 -15.73
C LEU A 1152 21.18 5.48 -14.86
N LEU A 1153 20.38 5.26 -13.82
CA LEU A 1153 20.50 4.18 -12.84
C LEU A 1153 19.33 3.20 -13.06
N MET A 1154 19.66 1.90 -13.10
CA MET A 1154 18.83 0.69 -12.84
C MET A 1154 17.68 0.33 -13.81
N ALA A 1155 17.33 -0.95 -14.09
CA ALA A 1155 17.97 -2.26 -13.91
C ALA A 1155 17.13 -3.37 -14.60
N ALA A 1156 17.83 -4.48 -14.92
CA ALA A 1156 17.43 -5.90 -14.87
C ALA A 1156 16.39 -6.56 -15.81
N ALA A 1157 16.91 -7.54 -16.57
CA ALA A 1157 16.43 -8.92 -16.88
C ALA A 1157 16.72 -9.22 -18.37
N GLY A 1158 17.39 -10.27 -18.81
CA GLY A 1158 17.67 -11.59 -18.26
C GLY A 1158 17.33 -12.63 -19.34
N ALA A 1159 18.32 -13.47 -19.72
CA ALA A 1159 18.33 -14.56 -20.72
C ALA A 1159 18.53 -14.14 -22.20
N LEU A 1160 19.73 -14.23 -22.80
CA LEU A 1160 20.60 -15.40 -23.08
C LEU A 1160 20.00 -16.37 -24.12
N PHE A 1161 20.50 -16.34 -25.36
CA PHE A 1161 21.21 -17.47 -25.98
C PHE A 1161 21.96 -17.05 -27.26
N LEU A 1162 23.25 -17.35 -27.29
CA LEU A 1162 24.19 -17.21 -28.42
C LEU A 1162 23.96 -18.29 -29.50
N ARG A 1163 24.18 -17.97 -30.78
CA ARG A 1163 25.38 -18.39 -31.56
C ARG A 1163 25.26 -18.14 -33.08
N ARG A 1164 26.31 -17.47 -33.60
CA ARG A 1164 27.16 -17.80 -34.77
C ARG A 1164 26.52 -18.31 -36.10
N SER A 1165 26.81 -17.50 -37.13
CA SER A 1165 27.51 -17.84 -38.38
C SER A 1165 26.75 -18.17 -39.69
N VAL A 1166 27.29 -17.56 -40.75
CA VAL A 1166 27.36 -17.92 -42.19
C VAL A 1166 26.30 -17.35 -43.14
N GLN A 1167 26.83 -16.79 -44.24
CA GLN A 1167 26.14 -16.41 -45.48
C GLN A 1167 25.37 -17.56 -46.14
N ARG A 1168 24.23 -17.27 -46.76
CA ARG A 1168 23.98 -17.45 -48.21
C ARG A 1168 22.49 -17.26 -48.55
N ASN A 1169 22.27 -16.51 -49.64
CA ASN A 1169 21.22 -16.60 -50.66
C ASN A 1169 19.78 -16.93 -50.25
N GLY A 1170 18.88 -16.02 -50.65
CA GLY A 1170 17.44 -16.21 -50.74
C GLY A 1170 16.74 -14.87 -50.81
#